data_AF-A0AB34GIJ6-F1
#
_entry.id   AF-A0AB34GIJ6-F1
#
_cell.length_a   1.000
_cell.length_b   1.000
_cell.length_c   1.000
_cell.angle_alpha   90.00
_cell.angle_beta   90.00
_cell.angle_gamma   90.00
#
_symmetry.space_group_name_H-M   'P 1'
#
loop_
_entity.id
_entity.type
_entity.pdbx_description
1 polymer ?
#
loop_
_entity_poly.entity_id
_entity_poly.type
_entity_poly.pdbx_seq_one_letter_code
_entity_poly.pdbx_strand_id
1 'polypeptide(L)'
;MRMYIFYKIVPYMKQYETHAFYDGHESMALYWKDCYEALMVNMHKRDREGGESKLKFQAEIARGSLAPGAEPHQGAVGKELVAAASWRYAGELDSCLLRISIVNFLDQLSLEFFVEPFNRKARQENLRYNNMLKQLSSPQLATLRRWKAIKLYLTCERGPWAERKQNPIHWKLANVENYSRMRLKLVPNYNFKTHDEASALRDNLGIQHSQPSSDSLLLEVVKQVKVSDMEEDKLDLPEEEITARVNIDEKEEQDQKEKLVLLEDCELITIIDIIPGRLEITTQHIYFYDGSIEKEDGVGFDFKWPHSQVREIHLRRYNLRRSALEIFHVDQSNYFLNFKKEVRNKVYSRLLSLHSPNSYGSRSPQELFKASGLTQKWVNREISNFDYLIQLNTMAGRTYNDLAQYPVFPWILQDYTSEELDLNNPSVFRDLSKPIGVVNDKNAKAMREKYENFEDPMGTIDKFHYGTHYSNSAGVMHYLIRTEPFTTLHIQLQSGRFDCADRQFHSIPATWQALMDNPYDVKELIPEFFYFPEFLENQNLELFVLLVKAYPGLHDLQLCTLGQVVGGKASNSQKFNLGRLQVSRELVNDVILPKWAKSAEDFIYKHRKALESEYVSAHLHEWIDLIFGYKQRGPAAVEALNVFYYCSYEGAVDLDALTDEKERKALEGMINNFGQTPCQLLKEPHPSRLSAEEAVQKQTKTDTSTFNLFQHLPELKSFFIEGISDGIPLIKAIVPKNQSRSFISQGSPELLVTVSMNYVIGTHGWLPYDRNISNYFTFIRDQTVTNPKTQRSMNGPFAPGLEITSKLFIVSHDAKLLFSAGHWDNSIQVMSLTKGKIVSHNIRHMDIVTCLATDYCGIHLISGSRDTTCMVWQITQQGGIPVGLASKPFQILYGHTDEVLSVGISTELDMAVSGSRDGTVIIHTIQKGQYMRTLRPPCESSLLLTIPNLAISWEGHIVIYSSIEESTTLKDKNALHLFSVNGKYLQSQVLKEQVSDICLIGEHIVTGSLQGFLSIRDLHSLNLSINPLAMRSPIHCVYVTKEYSHILVGLEDGKLIVVGVGKPAEMRSGQLSRKLWGSNKRLSQISAGETEYNTQDSK
;
A
#
# COMPACT_ATOMS: atom_id res chain seq x y z
N MET A 1 37.64 19.44 -4.63
CA MET A 1 36.29 19.27 -5.25
C MET A 1 35.19 20.09 -4.56
N ARG A 2 34.96 20.00 -3.23
CA ARG A 2 33.96 20.83 -2.50
C ARG A 2 34.11 22.35 -2.71
N MET A 3 35.33 22.89 -2.68
CA MET A 3 35.58 24.31 -2.99
C MET A 3 35.21 24.67 -4.44
N TYR A 4 35.45 23.78 -5.40
CA TYR A 4 35.13 24.05 -6.81
C TYR A 4 33.62 24.21 -7.01
N ILE A 5 32.80 23.38 -6.35
CA ILE A 5 31.35 23.47 -6.47
C ILE A 5 30.82 24.75 -5.79
N PHE A 6 31.28 25.05 -4.58
CA PHE A 6 30.80 26.22 -3.83
C PHE A 6 31.20 27.55 -4.48
N TYR A 7 32.42 27.62 -5.06
CA TYR A 7 32.95 28.84 -5.66
C TYR A 7 32.71 28.95 -7.18
N LYS A 8 32.40 27.85 -7.89
CA LYS A 8 32.17 27.88 -9.34
C LYS A 8 30.75 27.47 -9.74
N ILE A 9 30.18 26.41 -9.19
CA ILE A 9 28.88 25.89 -9.65
C ILE A 9 27.69 26.63 -9.05
N VAL A 10 27.70 26.86 -7.73
CA VAL A 10 26.59 27.55 -7.04
C VAL A 10 26.35 28.98 -7.58
N PRO A 11 27.39 29.80 -7.85
CA PRO A 11 27.20 31.12 -8.46
C PRO A 11 26.65 31.05 -9.88
N TYR A 12 27.16 30.12 -10.71
CA TYR A 12 26.66 29.90 -12.06
C TYR A 12 25.20 29.43 -12.09
N MET A 13 24.76 28.64 -11.09
CA MET A 13 23.35 28.24 -10.94
C MET A 13 22.45 29.42 -10.60
N LYS A 14 22.85 30.26 -9.64
CA LYS A 14 22.10 31.49 -9.33
C LYS A 14 22.02 32.42 -10.54
N GLN A 15 23.10 32.50 -11.31
CA GLN A 15 23.15 33.32 -12.51
C GLN A 15 22.26 32.75 -13.63
N TYR A 16 22.21 31.42 -13.79
CA TYR A 16 21.30 30.76 -14.73
C TYR A 16 19.82 30.95 -14.35
N GLU A 17 19.48 30.80 -13.06
CA GLU A 17 18.13 31.10 -12.56
C GLU A 17 17.76 32.57 -12.84
N THR A 18 18.66 33.50 -12.53
CA THR A 18 18.39 34.93 -12.73
C THR A 18 18.22 35.27 -14.22
N HIS A 19 19.12 34.82 -15.10
CA HIS A 19 19.04 35.07 -16.54
C HIS A 19 17.79 34.43 -17.19
N ALA A 20 17.45 33.18 -16.82
CA ALA A 20 16.29 32.50 -17.38
C ALA A 20 14.96 33.19 -17.04
N PHE A 21 14.85 33.77 -15.84
CA PHE A 21 13.65 34.52 -15.43
C PHE A 21 13.63 35.97 -15.96
N TYR A 22 14.80 36.63 -16.06
CA TYR A 22 14.89 38.03 -16.48
C TYR A 22 14.73 38.20 -18.01
N ASP A 23 15.40 37.36 -18.81
CA ASP A 23 15.36 37.43 -20.28
C ASP A 23 13.94 37.13 -20.83
N GLY A 24 13.18 36.28 -20.12
CA GLY A 24 11.78 35.98 -20.41
C GLY A 24 10.84 37.17 -20.12
N HIS A 25 11.11 37.94 -19.07
CA HIS A 25 10.33 39.13 -18.73
C HIS A 25 10.60 40.30 -19.70
N GLU A 26 11.86 40.49 -20.11
CA GLU A 26 12.27 41.56 -21.04
C GLU A 26 11.76 41.32 -22.46
N SER A 27 11.85 40.08 -22.97
CA SER A 27 11.27 39.71 -24.27
C SER A 27 9.76 39.90 -24.32
N MET A 28 9.07 39.69 -23.19
CA MET A 28 7.63 39.88 -23.09
C MET A 28 7.24 41.37 -23.02
N ALA A 29 8.03 42.19 -22.32
CA ALA A 29 7.83 43.65 -22.31
C ALA A 29 8.01 44.26 -23.71
N LEU A 30 9.02 43.79 -24.46
CA LEU A 30 9.25 44.21 -25.86
C LEU A 30 8.12 43.74 -26.78
N TYR A 31 7.65 42.50 -26.66
CA TYR A 31 6.53 42.00 -27.46
C TYR A 31 5.21 42.77 -27.21
N TRP A 32 4.88 43.06 -25.96
CA TRP A 32 3.67 43.84 -25.62
C TRP A 32 3.77 45.30 -26.07
N LYS A 33 4.98 45.88 -26.03
CA LYS A 33 5.25 47.20 -26.59
C LYS A 33 5.05 47.22 -28.11
N ASP A 34 5.59 46.25 -28.83
CA ASP A 34 5.44 46.13 -30.29
C ASP A 34 3.97 45.91 -30.69
N CYS A 35 3.23 45.11 -29.92
CA CYS A 35 1.79 44.92 -30.12
C CYS A 35 1.00 46.21 -29.88
N TYR A 36 1.35 46.99 -28.87
CA TYR A 36 0.70 48.27 -28.57
C TYR A 36 1.00 49.32 -29.66
N GLU A 37 2.25 49.42 -30.12
CA GLU A 37 2.64 50.32 -31.22
C GLU A 37 1.92 49.96 -32.54
N ALA A 38 1.84 48.66 -32.88
CA ALA A 38 1.08 48.21 -34.05
C ALA A 38 -0.42 48.51 -33.95
N LEU A 39 -1.00 48.48 -32.75
CA LEU A 39 -2.41 48.80 -32.50
C LEU A 39 -2.68 50.30 -32.68
N MET A 40 -1.79 51.16 -32.18
CA MET A 40 -1.88 52.62 -32.33
C MET A 40 -1.74 53.06 -33.79
N VAL A 41 -0.84 52.44 -34.56
CA VAL A 41 -0.67 52.70 -36.00
C VAL A 41 -1.93 52.33 -36.79
N ASN A 42 -2.55 51.19 -36.47
CA ASN A 42 -3.80 50.76 -37.11
C ASN A 42 -5.02 51.59 -36.68
N MET A 43 -5.00 52.20 -35.50
CA MET A 43 -6.04 53.13 -35.05
C MET A 43 -5.97 54.46 -35.81
N HIS A 44 -4.78 55.05 -35.93
CA HIS A 44 -4.58 56.28 -36.70
C HIS A 44 -4.85 56.10 -38.20
N LYS A 45 -4.54 54.93 -38.76
CA LYS A 45 -4.89 54.59 -40.14
C LYS A 45 -6.42 54.52 -40.34
N ARG A 46 -7.15 53.92 -39.38
CA ARG A 46 -8.62 53.83 -39.40
C ARG A 46 -9.31 55.18 -39.25
N ASP A 47 -8.81 56.07 -38.38
CA ASP A 47 -9.38 57.41 -38.23
C ASP A 47 -9.21 58.24 -39.52
N ARG A 48 -8.07 58.07 -40.20
CA ARG A 48 -7.82 58.70 -41.50
C ARG A 48 -8.75 58.14 -42.60
N GLU A 49 -8.91 56.83 -42.68
CA GLU A 49 -9.81 56.17 -43.63
C GLU A 49 -11.29 56.50 -43.36
N GLY A 50 -11.67 56.63 -42.08
CA GLY A 50 -13.00 57.07 -41.66
C GLY A 50 -13.28 58.54 -42.00
N GLY A 51 -12.29 59.42 -41.82
CA GLY A 51 -12.35 60.81 -42.26
C GLY A 51 -12.49 60.95 -43.79
N GLU A 52 -11.69 60.21 -44.55
CA GLU A 52 -11.76 60.20 -46.03
C GLU A 52 -13.09 59.61 -46.54
N SER A 53 -13.61 58.56 -45.90
CA SER A 53 -14.90 57.95 -46.25
C SER A 53 -16.07 58.88 -45.93
N LYS A 54 -16.00 59.63 -44.82
CA LYS A 54 -17.00 60.64 -44.46
C LYS A 54 -17.02 61.81 -45.44
N LEU A 55 -15.86 62.26 -45.92
CA LEU A 55 -15.74 63.29 -46.96
C LEU A 55 -16.26 62.80 -48.31
N LYS A 56 -15.96 61.56 -48.71
CA LYS A 56 -16.51 60.94 -49.94
C LYS A 56 -18.03 60.79 -49.87
N PHE A 57 -18.55 60.35 -48.73
CA PHE A 57 -19.99 60.20 -48.50
C PHE A 57 -20.72 61.55 -48.51
N GLN A 58 -20.14 62.60 -47.92
CA GLN A 58 -20.69 63.95 -48.00
C GLN A 58 -20.64 64.51 -49.43
N ALA A 59 -19.60 64.20 -50.20
CA ALA A 59 -19.48 64.60 -51.60
C ALA A 59 -20.44 63.84 -52.54
N GLU A 60 -20.81 62.60 -52.21
CA GLU A 60 -21.83 61.82 -52.93
C GLU A 60 -23.25 62.27 -52.61
N ILE A 61 -23.56 62.58 -51.34
CA ILE A 61 -24.85 63.16 -50.93
C ILE A 61 -25.07 64.52 -51.60
N ALA A 62 -24.02 65.32 -51.79
CA ALA A 62 -24.12 66.60 -52.48
C ALA A 62 -24.37 66.48 -54.01
N ARG A 63 -24.15 65.31 -54.62
CA ARG A 63 -24.29 65.09 -56.08
C ARG A 63 -25.57 64.35 -56.50
N GLY A 64 -26.31 63.74 -55.58
CA GLY A 64 -27.44 62.87 -55.92
C GLY A 64 -28.82 63.50 -55.73
N SER A 65 -29.25 64.40 -56.62
CA SER A 65 -30.68 64.69 -56.83
C SER A 65 -31.25 63.74 -57.90
N LEU A 66 -32.22 62.91 -57.49
CA LEU A 66 -33.32 62.30 -58.26
C LEU A 66 -33.04 61.70 -59.66
N ALA A 67 -33.14 60.36 -59.76
CA ALA A 67 -33.84 59.68 -60.86
C ALA A 67 -34.29 58.26 -60.42
N PRO A 68 -35.57 57.86 -60.58
CA PRO A 68 -36.06 56.53 -60.20
C PRO A 68 -36.00 55.56 -61.38
N GLY A 69 -35.44 54.36 -61.18
CA GLY A 69 -35.54 53.28 -62.15
C GLY A 69 -34.42 52.23 -62.07
N ALA A 70 -34.47 51.35 -61.06
CA ALA A 70 -33.85 50.03 -61.09
C ALA A 70 -34.46 49.13 -59.99
N GLU A 71 -35.02 47.99 -60.38
CA GLU A 71 -35.51 46.95 -59.46
C GLU A 71 -34.37 46.17 -58.78
N PRO A 72 -34.59 45.57 -57.59
CA PRO A 72 -33.53 45.10 -56.71
C PRO A 72 -33.23 43.60 -56.84
N HIS A 73 -31.94 43.23 -56.87
CA HIS A 73 -31.48 41.86 -56.65
C HIS A 73 -31.04 41.62 -55.19
N GLN A 74 -31.38 40.42 -54.73
CA GLN A 74 -31.46 39.91 -53.36
C GLN A 74 -30.19 40.05 -52.49
N GLY A 75 -30.39 40.55 -51.26
CA GLY A 75 -29.46 40.46 -50.12
C GLY A 75 -30.15 40.89 -48.83
N ALA A 76 -30.08 40.07 -47.77
CA ALA A 76 -30.89 40.20 -46.56
C ALA A 76 -30.75 41.53 -45.80
N VAL A 77 -29.65 42.27 -46.00
CA VAL A 77 -29.40 43.59 -45.39
C VAL A 77 -30.24 44.70 -46.05
N GLY A 78 -30.70 44.50 -47.30
CA GLY A 78 -31.53 45.47 -48.01
C GLY A 78 -32.97 45.53 -47.52
N LYS A 79 -33.49 44.48 -46.86
CA LYS A 79 -34.87 44.45 -46.37
C LYS A 79 -35.06 45.28 -45.11
N GLU A 80 -34.04 45.40 -44.25
CA GLU A 80 -34.12 46.21 -43.04
C GLU A 80 -33.92 47.71 -43.30
N LEU A 81 -33.10 48.08 -44.30
CA LEU A 81 -32.90 49.48 -44.72
C LEU A 81 -34.12 50.05 -45.46
N VAL A 82 -34.84 49.23 -46.24
CA VAL A 82 -36.12 49.64 -46.87
C VAL A 82 -37.23 49.72 -45.82
N ALA A 83 -37.21 48.86 -44.80
CA ALA A 83 -38.12 48.99 -43.65
C ALA A 83 -37.85 50.29 -42.87
N ALA A 84 -36.60 50.68 -42.64
CA ALA A 84 -36.26 51.95 -41.96
C ALA A 84 -36.61 53.20 -42.80
N ALA A 85 -36.50 53.14 -44.14
CA ALA A 85 -36.87 54.24 -45.02
C ALA A 85 -38.40 54.44 -45.15
N SER A 86 -39.19 53.38 -44.90
CA SER A 86 -40.65 53.42 -45.00
C SER A 86 -41.35 54.07 -43.79
N TRP A 87 -40.60 54.43 -42.73
CA TRP A 87 -41.12 55.17 -41.56
C TRP A 87 -41.04 56.70 -41.69
N ARG A 88 -40.58 57.22 -42.84
CA ARG A 88 -40.58 58.68 -43.10
C ARG A 88 -41.92 59.27 -43.55
N TYR A 89 -42.97 58.46 -43.64
CA TYR A 89 -44.31 58.88 -44.07
C TYR A 89 -45.44 58.53 -43.08
N ALA A 90 -45.12 58.48 -41.79
CA ALA A 90 -46.13 58.57 -40.72
C ALA A 90 -45.67 59.66 -39.75
N GLY A 91 -46.50 60.67 -39.57
CA GLY A 91 -46.17 61.90 -38.85
C GLY A 91 -45.90 61.70 -37.37
N GLU A 92 -45.05 62.60 -36.86
CA GLU A 92 -44.92 63.03 -35.46
C GLU A 92 -44.91 61.95 -34.38
N LEU A 93 -43.69 61.47 -34.00
CA LEU A 93 -43.31 61.14 -32.62
C LEU A 93 -41.79 60.84 -32.49
N ASP A 94 -41.12 61.60 -31.62
CA ASP A 94 -39.82 61.42 -30.95
C ASP A 94 -38.52 61.02 -31.69
N SER A 95 -37.75 62.05 -32.07
CA SER A 95 -36.34 62.02 -32.49
C SER A 95 -35.36 61.37 -31.49
N CYS A 96 -35.69 61.33 -30.20
CA CYS A 96 -34.81 60.79 -29.14
C CYS A 96 -34.84 59.25 -29.04
N LEU A 97 -36.00 58.61 -29.18
CA LEU A 97 -36.14 57.15 -29.08
C LEU A 97 -35.50 56.42 -30.27
N LEU A 98 -35.53 57.05 -31.45
CA LEU A 98 -34.86 56.52 -32.65
C LEU A 98 -33.33 56.57 -32.51
N ARG A 99 -32.77 57.64 -31.93
CA ARG A 99 -31.32 57.73 -31.64
C ARG A 99 -30.87 56.71 -30.61
N ILE A 100 -31.65 56.49 -29.55
CA ILE A 100 -31.34 55.48 -28.52
C ILE A 100 -31.41 54.06 -29.11
N SER A 101 -32.40 53.76 -29.94
CA SER A 101 -32.51 52.45 -30.59
C SER A 101 -31.37 52.19 -31.57
N ILE A 102 -30.92 53.20 -32.33
CA ILE A 102 -29.77 53.07 -33.24
C ILE A 102 -28.46 52.91 -32.46
N VAL A 103 -28.26 53.64 -31.35
CA VAL A 103 -27.07 53.49 -30.50
C VAL A 103 -27.04 52.10 -29.84
N ASN A 104 -28.16 51.63 -29.29
CA ASN A 104 -28.25 50.30 -28.70
C ASN A 104 -28.04 49.19 -29.75
N PHE A 105 -28.55 49.37 -30.98
CA PHE A 105 -28.33 48.43 -32.08
C PHE A 105 -26.88 48.41 -32.56
N LEU A 106 -26.22 49.57 -32.64
CA LEU A 106 -24.79 49.67 -32.95
C LEU A 106 -23.91 49.11 -31.84
N ASP A 107 -24.29 49.30 -30.56
CA ASP A 107 -23.60 48.69 -29.42
C ASP A 107 -23.76 47.16 -29.43
N GLN A 108 -24.95 46.64 -29.74
CA GLN A 108 -25.20 45.20 -29.91
C GLN A 108 -24.37 44.60 -31.05
N LEU A 109 -24.32 45.26 -32.20
CA LEU A 109 -23.47 44.86 -33.33
C LEU A 109 -21.99 44.94 -32.96
N SER A 110 -21.56 45.93 -32.18
CA SER A 110 -20.17 46.01 -31.69
C SER A 110 -19.83 44.85 -30.74
N LEU A 111 -20.77 44.46 -29.89
CA LEU A 111 -20.61 43.37 -28.94
C LEU A 111 -20.52 42.02 -29.66
N GLU A 112 -21.45 41.73 -30.58
CA GLU A 112 -21.49 40.46 -31.33
C GLU A 112 -20.39 40.33 -32.37
N PHE A 113 -20.09 41.38 -33.14
CA PHE A 113 -19.15 41.27 -34.27
C PHE A 113 -17.70 41.62 -33.91
N PHE A 114 -17.46 42.35 -32.81
CA PHE A 114 -16.11 42.77 -32.44
C PHE A 114 -15.68 42.30 -31.05
N VAL A 115 -16.47 42.54 -30.00
CA VAL A 115 -16.05 42.24 -28.61
C VAL A 115 -16.07 40.74 -28.31
N GLU A 116 -17.12 40.02 -28.71
CA GLU A 116 -17.22 38.57 -28.49
C GLU A 116 -16.16 37.77 -29.27
N PRO A 117 -15.92 37.99 -30.58
CA PRO A 117 -14.87 37.31 -31.31
C PRO A 117 -13.47 37.64 -30.77
N PHE A 118 -13.23 38.88 -30.34
CA PHE A 118 -11.99 39.29 -29.69
C PHE A 118 -11.80 38.57 -28.35
N ASN A 119 -12.81 38.56 -27.47
CA ASN A 119 -12.77 37.84 -26.20
C ASN A 119 -12.64 36.32 -26.38
N ARG A 120 -13.19 35.76 -27.46
CA ARG A 120 -13.05 34.35 -27.83
C ARG A 120 -11.61 34.04 -28.27
N LYS A 121 -11.03 34.89 -29.11
CA LYS A 121 -9.64 34.75 -29.58
C LYS A 121 -8.62 34.99 -28.47
N ALA A 122 -8.86 35.98 -27.60
CA ALA A 122 -8.05 36.23 -26.41
C ALA A 122 -8.13 35.06 -25.42
N ARG A 123 -9.31 34.47 -25.20
CA ARG A 123 -9.46 33.23 -24.42
C ARG A 123 -8.70 32.06 -25.06
N GLN A 124 -8.76 31.91 -26.38
CA GLN A 124 -8.09 30.84 -27.11
C GLN A 124 -6.56 30.96 -27.08
N GLU A 125 -6.01 32.17 -27.25
CA GLU A 125 -4.57 32.43 -27.13
C GLU A 125 -4.09 32.36 -25.67
N ASN A 126 -4.87 32.82 -24.69
CA ASN A 126 -4.57 32.58 -23.28
C ASN A 126 -4.54 31.07 -22.95
N LEU A 127 -5.47 30.29 -23.51
CA LEU A 127 -5.47 28.82 -23.35
C LEU A 127 -4.21 28.20 -23.97
N ARG A 128 -3.83 28.64 -25.18
CA ARG A 128 -2.62 28.18 -25.88
C ARG A 128 -1.34 28.54 -25.12
N TYR A 129 -1.25 29.76 -24.61
CA TYR A 129 -0.14 30.26 -23.80
C TYR A 129 -0.02 29.47 -22.49
N ASN A 130 -1.13 29.30 -21.76
CA ASN A 130 -1.15 28.49 -20.54
C ASN A 130 -0.76 27.04 -20.83
N ASN A 131 -1.18 26.47 -21.97
CA ASN A 131 -0.76 25.12 -22.38
C ASN A 131 0.75 25.06 -22.72
N MET A 132 1.32 26.09 -23.35
CA MET A 132 2.76 26.17 -23.62
C MET A 132 3.57 26.31 -22.33
N LEU A 133 3.16 27.19 -21.40
CA LEU A 133 3.78 27.31 -20.08
C LEU A 133 3.74 26.00 -19.30
N LYS A 134 2.61 25.27 -19.36
CA LYS A 134 2.47 23.93 -18.75
C LYS A 134 3.41 22.91 -19.39
N GLN A 135 3.57 22.95 -20.72
CA GLN A 135 4.51 22.07 -21.42
C GLN A 135 5.97 22.36 -21.08
N LEU A 136 6.32 23.60 -20.74
CA LEU A 136 7.67 24.01 -20.32
C LEU A 136 7.94 23.75 -18.83
N SER A 137 6.93 23.93 -17.96
CA SER A 137 7.08 23.74 -16.50
C SER A 137 7.21 22.25 -16.13
N SER A 138 6.52 21.35 -16.83
CA SER A 138 6.55 19.91 -16.55
C SER A 138 7.96 19.28 -16.68
N PRO A 139 8.73 19.50 -17.78
CA PRO A 139 10.12 19.05 -17.88
C PRO A 139 11.06 19.70 -16.84
N GLN A 140 10.85 20.98 -16.52
CA GLN A 140 11.67 21.70 -15.54
C GLN A 140 11.46 21.14 -14.12
N LEU A 141 10.21 20.89 -13.72
CA LEU A 141 9.87 20.25 -12.45
C LEU A 141 10.39 18.80 -12.39
N ALA A 142 10.24 18.03 -13.47
CA ALA A 142 10.81 16.67 -13.60
C ALA A 142 12.34 16.68 -13.40
N THR A 143 13.03 17.65 -13.99
CA THR A 143 14.48 17.84 -13.85
C THR A 143 14.84 18.24 -12.42
N LEU A 144 14.10 19.18 -11.82
CA LEU A 144 14.30 19.61 -10.43
C LEU A 144 14.16 18.44 -9.45
N ARG A 145 13.22 17.52 -9.68
CA ARG A 145 13.03 16.32 -8.86
C ARG A 145 14.16 15.33 -9.00
N ARG A 146 14.57 15.04 -10.23
CA ARG A 146 15.75 14.19 -10.47
C ARG A 146 16.96 14.78 -9.76
N TRP A 147 17.11 16.11 -9.82
CA TRP A 147 18.15 16.81 -9.11
C TRP A 147 18.01 16.71 -7.57
N LYS A 148 16.81 16.90 -7.02
CA LYS A 148 16.55 16.71 -5.58
C LYS A 148 16.84 15.27 -5.14
N ALA A 149 16.39 14.28 -5.89
CA ALA A 149 16.62 12.85 -5.61
C ALA A 149 18.12 12.51 -5.66
N ILE A 150 18.84 13.00 -6.68
CA ILE A 150 20.30 12.85 -6.79
C ILE A 150 20.99 13.55 -5.61
N LYS A 151 20.59 14.77 -5.27
CA LYS A 151 21.14 15.50 -4.12
C LYS A 151 20.97 14.68 -2.85
N LEU A 152 19.76 14.17 -2.58
CA LEU A 152 19.46 13.34 -1.42
C LEU A 152 20.28 12.05 -1.39
N TYR A 153 20.39 11.35 -2.53
CA TYR A 153 21.23 10.17 -2.66
C TYR A 153 22.70 10.48 -2.34
N LEU A 154 23.20 11.62 -2.80
CA LEU A 154 24.59 11.99 -2.58
C LEU A 154 24.85 12.47 -1.16
N THR A 155 23.88 13.11 -0.49
CA THR A 155 24.02 13.66 0.87
C THR A 155 23.48 12.77 1.98
N CYS A 156 22.86 11.62 1.67
CA CYS A 156 22.35 10.71 2.70
C CYS A 156 23.48 10.14 3.58
N GLU A 157 23.14 9.47 4.68
CA GLU A 157 24.10 8.95 5.65
C GLU A 157 25.24 8.12 5.04
N ARG A 158 24.93 7.32 4.03
CA ARG A 158 25.88 6.46 3.30
C ARG A 158 26.20 7.00 1.90
N GLY A 159 25.81 8.24 1.62
CA GLY A 159 26.04 8.91 0.34
C GLY A 159 27.47 9.43 0.23
N PRO A 160 28.03 9.56 -1.00
CA PRO A 160 29.39 10.08 -1.23
C PRO A 160 29.70 11.45 -0.60
N TRP A 161 28.67 12.26 -0.31
CA TRP A 161 28.77 13.61 0.25
C TRP A 161 28.11 13.76 1.62
N ALA A 162 27.91 12.66 2.35
CA ALA A 162 27.34 12.67 3.71
C ALA A 162 27.96 13.77 4.59
N GLU A 163 27.12 14.57 5.24
CA GLU A 163 27.55 15.59 6.19
C GLU A 163 27.80 14.97 7.57
N ARG A 164 28.80 15.48 8.32
CA ARG A 164 29.11 15.01 9.68
C ARG A 164 27.98 15.30 10.67
N LYS A 165 27.16 16.31 10.41
CA LYS A 165 25.92 16.60 11.12
C LYS A 165 24.77 16.39 10.14
N GLN A 166 23.97 15.37 10.35
CA GLN A 166 22.79 15.13 9.53
C GLN A 166 21.64 16.02 10.02
N ASN A 167 20.89 16.58 9.08
CA ASN A 167 19.60 17.18 9.40
C ASN A 167 18.62 16.05 9.78
N PRO A 168 17.69 16.30 10.72
CA PRO A 168 16.66 15.33 11.07
C PRO A 168 15.87 14.94 9.82
N ILE A 169 15.73 13.62 9.61
CA ILE A 169 14.85 13.09 8.58
C ILE A 169 13.46 12.95 9.21
N HIS A 170 12.50 13.66 8.64
CA HIS A 170 11.10 13.52 9.00
C HIS A 170 10.46 12.39 8.22
N TRP A 171 9.36 11.83 8.73
CA TRP A 171 8.73 10.64 8.16
C TRP A 171 7.24 10.90 7.91
N LYS A 172 6.68 10.22 6.90
CA LYS A 172 5.25 10.21 6.60
C LYS A 172 4.78 8.79 6.28
N LEU A 173 3.49 8.52 6.46
CA LEU A 173 2.92 7.21 6.13
C LEU A 173 3.07 6.93 4.63
N ALA A 174 3.52 5.73 4.28
CA ALA A 174 3.55 5.27 2.91
C ALA A 174 2.14 4.88 2.45
N ASN A 175 1.84 5.11 1.17
CA ASN A 175 0.57 4.69 0.58
C ASN A 175 0.55 3.20 0.20
N VAL A 176 1.63 2.46 0.47
CA VAL A 176 1.77 1.05 0.06
C VAL A 176 1.10 0.15 1.10
N GLU A 177 0.34 -0.82 0.60
CA GLU A 177 -0.37 -1.84 1.38
C GLU A 177 0.37 -3.19 1.27
N ASN A 178 0.29 -4.04 2.31
CA ASN A 178 0.71 -5.44 2.20
C ASN A 178 -0.48 -6.37 1.81
N TYR A 179 -0.27 -7.69 1.78
CA TYR A 179 -1.33 -8.68 1.45
C TYR A 179 -2.59 -8.57 2.32
N SER A 180 -2.45 -8.22 3.59
CA SER A 180 -3.57 -8.00 4.51
C SER A 180 -4.08 -6.55 4.48
N ARG A 181 -3.73 -5.80 3.43
CA ARG A 181 -4.03 -4.37 3.22
C ARG A 181 -3.55 -3.44 4.34
N MET A 182 -2.50 -3.81 5.07
CA MET A 182 -1.95 -3.00 6.16
C MET A 182 -0.94 -1.97 5.64
N ARG A 183 -1.09 -0.71 6.04
CA ARG A 183 -0.12 0.37 5.74
C ARG A 183 0.86 0.52 6.90
N LEU A 184 1.92 -0.27 6.86
CA LEU A 184 2.86 -0.42 7.98
C LEU A 184 4.08 0.51 7.91
N LYS A 185 4.43 0.96 6.70
CA LYS A 185 5.74 1.56 6.42
C LYS A 185 5.68 3.09 6.43
N LEU A 186 6.71 3.69 7.03
CA LEU A 186 7.00 5.11 6.94
C LEU A 186 8.07 5.39 5.88
N VAL A 187 7.91 6.47 5.14
CA VAL A 187 8.89 6.95 4.14
C VAL A 187 9.39 8.35 4.49
N PRO A 188 10.62 8.72 4.10
CA PRO A 188 11.14 10.06 4.35
C PRO A 188 10.22 11.15 3.78
N ASN A 189 9.91 12.14 4.61
CA ASN A 189 9.17 13.34 4.25
C ASN A 189 10.16 14.50 4.04
N TYR A 190 10.56 14.72 2.79
CA TYR A 190 11.49 15.80 2.44
C TYR A 190 10.87 17.20 2.40
N ASN A 191 9.53 17.29 2.44
CA ASN A 191 8.76 18.54 2.42
C ASN A 191 8.08 18.80 3.78
N PHE A 192 8.67 18.31 4.87
CA PHE A 192 8.11 18.44 6.21
C PHE A 192 7.94 19.90 6.64
N LYS A 193 6.79 20.19 7.25
CA LYS A 193 6.49 21.47 7.91
C LYS A 193 6.24 21.20 9.39
N THR A 194 6.80 22.03 10.27
CA THR A 194 6.61 21.92 11.73
C THR A 194 5.20 22.30 12.17
N HIS A 195 4.47 23.04 11.32
CA HIS A 195 3.15 23.60 11.61
C HIS A 195 3.13 24.52 12.84
N ASP A 196 4.25 25.22 13.10
CA ASP A 196 4.36 26.17 14.21
C ASP A 196 3.39 27.35 14.07
N GLU A 197 3.15 27.82 12.84
CA GLU A 197 2.17 28.87 12.54
C GLU A 197 0.74 28.43 12.90
N ALA A 198 0.35 27.20 12.53
CA ALA A 198 -0.94 26.63 12.87
C ALA A 198 -1.11 26.46 14.40
N SER A 199 -0.01 26.19 15.10
CA SER A 199 0.03 26.13 16.57
C SER A 199 -0.13 27.50 17.21
N ALA A 200 0.54 28.53 16.66
CA ALA A 200 0.41 29.92 17.11
C ALA A 200 -1.00 30.48 16.89
N LEU A 201 -1.66 30.09 15.78
CA LEU A 201 -3.05 30.44 15.51
C LEU A 201 -4.04 29.81 16.49
N ARG A 202 -3.80 28.56 16.93
CA ARG A 202 -4.59 27.93 18.00
C ARG A 202 -4.46 28.70 19.32
N ASP A 203 -3.25 29.11 19.67
CA ASP A 203 -2.94 29.76 20.95
C ASP A 203 -3.24 31.28 20.94
N ASN A 204 -3.80 31.81 19.85
CA ASN A 204 -4.09 33.24 19.64
C ASN A 204 -2.85 34.15 19.73
N LEU A 205 -1.67 33.66 19.37
CA LEU A 205 -0.38 34.38 19.45
C LEU A 205 0.06 35.03 18.11
N GLY A 206 -0.73 34.90 17.04
CA GLY A 206 -0.42 35.44 15.70
C GLY A 206 -1.02 36.82 15.40
N ILE A 207 -0.32 37.62 14.58
CA ILE A 207 -0.83 38.89 14.02
C ILE A 207 -2.03 38.56 13.11
N GLN A 208 -3.17 39.20 13.35
CA GLN A 208 -4.35 39.13 12.48
C GLN A 208 -4.00 39.72 11.10
N HIS A 209 -3.84 38.86 10.09
CA HIS A 209 -3.92 39.27 8.69
C HIS A 209 -4.64 38.23 7.85
N SER A 210 -5.90 38.54 7.56
CA SER A 210 -6.63 38.42 6.28
C SER A 210 -8.09 38.12 6.58
N GLN A 211 -8.97 38.86 5.90
CA GLN A 211 -10.42 38.76 6.06
C GLN A 211 -10.88 37.32 5.82
N PRO A 212 -11.86 36.81 6.58
CA PRO A 212 -12.54 35.58 6.18
C PRO A 212 -13.20 35.84 4.83
N SER A 213 -12.80 35.10 3.79
CA SER A 213 -13.65 34.90 2.63
C SER A 213 -14.96 34.32 3.12
N SER A 214 -16.05 34.83 2.58
CA SER A 214 -17.43 34.56 2.99
C SER A 214 -17.89 33.13 2.65
N ASP A 215 -17.31 32.11 3.27
CA ASP A 215 -17.73 30.70 3.15
C ASP A 215 -18.04 30.06 4.53
N SER A 216 -18.31 30.86 5.56
CA SER A 216 -18.68 30.39 6.91
C SER A 216 -20.17 30.52 7.23
N LEU A 217 -21.04 30.59 6.22
CA LEU A 217 -22.49 30.60 6.43
C LEU A 217 -23.19 29.69 5.43
N LEU A 218 -23.27 28.39 5.71
CA LEU A 218 -24.33 27.54 5.16
C LEU A 218 -24.65 26.44 6.16
N LEU A 219 -25.49 26.79 7.14
CA LEU A 219 -26.17 25.85 8.01
C LEU A 219 -27.67 26.16 7.98
N GLU A 220 -28.22 26.36 6.77
CA GLU A 220 -29.67 26.45 6.56
C GLU A 220 -30.10 26.35 5.08
N VAL A 221 -29.68 25.34 4.31
CA VAL A 221 -30.36 25.01 3.04
C VAL A 221 -30.26 23.50 2.74
N VAL A 222 -31.33 22.76 3.02
CA VAL A 222 -31.69 21.55 2.27
C VAL A 222 -33.20 21.59 2.06
N LYS A 223 -33.63 21.86 0.82
CA LYS A 223 -35.01 21.63 0.38
C LYS A 223 -35.00 20.75 -0.85
N GLN A 224 -35.77 19.66 -0.73
CA GLN A 224 -36.33 18.83 -1.80
C GLN A 224 -35.34 18.13 -2.73
N VAL A 225 -35.07 16.84 -2.51
CA VAL A 225 -35.25 15.75 -3.49
C VAL A 225 -35.26 14.42 -2.70
N LYS A 226 -36.42 13.80 -2.54
CA LYS A 226 -36.56 12.41 -2.05
C LYS A 226 -36.96 11.56 -3.25
N VAL A 227 -36.18 10.53 -3.57
CA VAL A 227 -36.45 9.62 -4.68
C VAL A 227 -37.21 8.39 -4.16
N SER A 228 -38.15 7.88 -4.95
CA SER A 228 -38.87 6.62 -4.71
C SER A 228 -38.18 5.49 -5.48
N ASP A 229 -38.18 4.30 -4.85
CA ASP A 229 -37.55 3.02 -5.22
C ASP A 229 -36.84 2.92 -6.59
N MET A 230 -35.53 2.66 -6.55
CA MET A 230 -34.70 2.40 -7.73
C MET A 230 -34.69 0.92 -8.11
N GLU A 231 -34.74 0.65 -9.41
CA GLU A 231 -34.54 -0.67 -10.02
C GLU A 231 -33.09 -1.15 -9.87
N GLU A 232 -32.91 -2.47 -9.68
CA GLU A 232 -31.58 -3.10 -9.62
C GLU A 232 -30.85 -2.96 -10.97
N ASP A 233 -29.57 -2.57 -10.94
CA ASP A 233 -28.68 -2.51 -12.11
C ASP A 233 -28.60 -3.91 -12.77
N LYS A 234 -29.45 -4.20 -13.77
CA LYS A 234 -29.26 -5.31 -14.69
C LYS A 234 -28.19 -4.91 -15.70
N LEU A 235 -27.03 -5.57 -15.62
CA LEU A 235 -25.99 -5.49 -16.64
C LEU A 235 -26.42 -6.30 -17.87
N ASP A 236 -27.13 -5.67 -18.80
CA ASP A 236 -27.39 -6.24 -20.11
C ASP A 236 -26.13 -6.09 -20.97
N LEU A 237 -25.22 -7.06 -20.87
CA LEU A 237 -24.16 -7.23 -21.86
C LEU A 237 -24.77 -7.96 -23.07
N PRO A 238 -24.56 -7.51 -24.32
CA PRO A 238 -24.90 -8.32 -25.48
C PRO A 238 -24.08 -9.61 -25.45
N GLU A 239 -24.76 -10.76 -25.34
CA GLU A 239 -24.15 -12.10 -25.30
C GLU A 239 -23.39 -12.48 -26.60
N GLU A 240 -23.36 -11.62 -27.62
CA GLU A 240 -22.84 -11.93 -28.96
C GLU A 240 -21.40 -11.47 -29.27
N GLU A 241 -20.60 -10.97 -28.32
CA GLU A 241 -19.17 -10.66 -28.59
C GLU A 241 -18.15 -11.46 -27.76
N ILE A 242 -18.58 -12.47 -26.98
CA ILE A 242 -17.66 -13.31 -26.17
C ILE A 242 -17.13 -14.53 -26.95
N THR A 243 -17.66 -14.83 -28.14
CA THR A 243 -17.31 -16.04 -28.94
C THR A 243 -16.41 -15.80 -30.17
N ALA A 244 -15.83 -14.62 -30.36
CA ALA A 244 -14.96 -14.34 -31.50
C ALA A 244 -13.51 -14.04 -31.09
N ARG A 245 -12.79 -15.05 -30.56
CA ARG A 245 -11.31 -15.12 -30.58
C ARG A 245 -10.80 -16.50 -30.11
N VAL A 246 -11.05 -17.53 -30.91
CA VAL A 246 -10.27 -18.78 -30.89
C VAL A 246 -9.85 -19.06 -32.33
N ASN A 247 -8.70 -18.51 -32.70
CA ASN A 247 -7.81 -18.88 -33.82
C ASN A 247 -7.00 -17.64 -34.21
N ILE A 248 -5.93 -17.39 -33.47
CA ILE A 248 -4.80 -16.64 -34.01
C ILE A 248 -3.66 -17.65 -34.04
N ASP A 249 -3.27 -18.01 -35.26
CA ASP A 249 -2.12 -18.85 -35.55
C ASP A 249 -0.89 -18.35 -34.78
N GLU A 250 -0.26 -19.27 -34.06
CA GLU A 250 1.04 -19.09 -33.43
C GLU A 250 2.11 -18.96 -34.52
N LYS A 251 2.36 -17.75 -35.01
CA LYS A 251 3.61 -17.33 -35.63
C LYS A 251 3.61 -15.81 -35.86
N GLU A 252 4.73 -15.19 -35.51
CA GLU A 252 5.09 -13.77 -35.67
C GLU A 252 4.83 -12.84 -34.47
N GLU A 253 5.55 -13.07 -33.37
CA GLU A 253 5.82 -12.03 -32.36
C GLU A 253 7.17 -11.34 -32.65
N GLN A 254 7.11 -10.29 -33.46
CA GLN A 254 8.02 -9.15 -33.37
C GLN A 254 7.32 -7.93 -33.99
N ASP A 255 7.15 -6.88 -33.19
CA ASP A 255 6.57 -5.56 -33.53
C ASP A 255 5.04 -5.45 -33.79
N GLN A 256 4.20 -5.95 -32.87
CA GLN A 256 2.84 -5.41 -32.78
C GLN A 256 2.88 -3.99 -32.20
N LYS A 257 2.65 -2.99 -33.05
CA LYS A 257 2.41 -1.60 -32.64
C LYS A 257 1.26 -1.56 -31.63
N GLU A 258 1.53 -1.00 -30.46
CA GLU A 258 0.55 -0.74 -29.41
C GLU A 258 -0.63 0.06 -29.98
N LYS A 259 -1.86 -0.49 -29.86
CA LYS A 259 -3.08 0.13 -30.41
C LYS A 259 -3.97 0.64 -29.26
N LEU A 260 -4.45 1.88 -29.40
CA LEU A 260 -5.43 2.48 -28.50
C LEU A 260 -6.76 1.72 -28.55
N VAL A 261 -7.32 1.39 -27.38
CA VAL A 261 -8.60 0.70 -27.19
C VAL A 261 -9.66 1.67 -26.66
N LEU A 262 -9.33 2.46 -25.64
CA LEU A 262 -10.25 3.39 -24.99
C LEU A 262 -9.50 4.63 -24.49
N LEU A 263 -10.13 5.80 -24.59
CA LEU A 263 -9.66 7.07 -24.00
C LEU A 263 -10.85 7.76 -23.35
N GLU A 264 -10.78 8.03 -22.05
CA GLU A 264 -11.86 8.68 -21.29
C GLU A 264 -11.30 9.66 -20.24
N ASP A 265 -12.06 10.71 -19.95
CA ASP A 265 -11.75 11.64 -18.85
C ASP A 265 -12.11 11.02 -17.50
N CYS A 266 -11.26 11.20 -16.49
CA CYS A 266 -11.46 10.67 -15.15
C CYS A 266 -10.78 11.50 -14.07
N GLU A 267 -11.11 11.23 -12.82
CA GLU A 267 -10.48 11.86 -11.64
C GLU A 267 -9.77 10.78 -10.84
N LEU A 268 -8.46 10.96 -10.60
CA LEU A 268 -7.71 10.13 -9.67
C LEU A 268 -7.92 10.66 -8.26
N ILE A 269 -8.57 9.85 -7.42
CA ILE A 269 -8.86 10.19 -6.04
C ILE A 269 -7.71 9.69 -5.16
N THR A 270 -7.10 10.59 -4.42
CA THR A 270 -6.07 10.27 -3.42
C THR A 270 -6.47 10.82 -2.06
N ILE A 271 -5.73 10.43 -1.02
CA ILE A 271 -5.97 10.89 0.36
C ILE A 271 -5.89 12.42 0.49
N ILE A 272 -5.05 13.06 -0.32
CA ILE A 272 -4.73 14.49 -0.22
C ILE A 272 -5.55 15.26 -1.25
N ASP A 273 -5.50 14.83 -2.51
CA ASP A 273 -6.04 15.58 -3.64
C ASP A 273 -6.91 14.73 -4.57
N ILE A 274 -7.80 15.43 -5.28
CA ILE A 274 -8.56 14.92 -6.42
C ILE A 274 -7.87 15.44 -7.67
N ILE A 275 -7.25 14.55 -8.44
CA ILE A 275 -6.45 14.92 -9.62
C ILE A 275 -7.26 14.67 -10.90
N PRO A 276 -7.68 15.72 -11.62
CA PRO A 276 -8.36 15.54 -12.90
C PRO A 276 -7.36 15.03 -13.94
N GLY A 277 -7.74 14.06 -14.75
CA GLY A 277 -6.86 13.45 -15.74
C GLY A 277 -7.61 12.68 -16.84
N ARG A 278 -6.84 11.96 -17.65
CA ARG A 278 -7.32 11.12 -18.75
C ARG A 278 -6.77 9.71 -18.64
N LEU A 279 -7.65 8.73 -18.72
CA LEU A 279 -7.29 7.31 -18.75
C LEU A 279 -7.25 6.83 -20.21
N GLU A 280 -6.10 6.29 -20.61
CA GLU A 280 -5.87 5.67 -21.91
C GLU A 280 -5.59 4.17 -21.74
N ILE A 281 -6.35 3.33 -22.42
CA ILE A 281 -6.20 1.87 -22.40
C ILE A 281 -5.76 1.42 -23.78
N THR A 282 -4.63 0.72 -23.86
CA THR A 282 -4.11 0.12 -25.10
C THR A 282 -4.20 -1.41 -25.05
N THR A 283 -3.76 -2.08 -26.10
CA THR A 283 -3.68 -3.55 -26.14
C THR A 283 -2.69 -4.16 -25.15
N GLN A 284 -1.73 -3.38 -24.61
CA GLN A 284 -0.67 -3.88 -23.74
C GLN A 284 -0.56 -3.16 -22.39
N HIS A 285 -0.95 -1.88 -22.34
CA HIS A 285 -0.77 -1.03 -21.17
C HIS A 285 -2.01 -0.18 -20.87
N ILE A 286 -2.03 0.34 -19.65
CA ILE A 286 -2.96 1.36 -19.21
C ILE A 286 -2.14 2.57 -18.78
N TYR A 287 -2.60 3.74 -19.21
CA TYR A 287 -1.97 5.04 -19.00
C TYR A 287 -2.96 5.95 -18.28
N PHE A 288 -2.45 6.72 -17.33
CA PHE A 288 -3.15 7.88 -16.81
C PHE A 288 -2.29 9.11 -17.07
N TYR A 289 -2.94 10.17 -17.55
CA TYR A 289 -2.34 11.47 -17.78
C TYR A 289 -3.00 12.50 -16.89
N ASP A 290 -2.22 13.12 -16.03
CA ASP A 290 -2.60 14.20 -15.13
C ASP A 290 -2.91 15.48 -15.93
N GLY A 291 -4.13 16.00 -15.74
CA GLY A 291 -4.65 17.21 -16.37
C GLY A 291 -4.61 18.46 -15.48
N SER A 292 -4.08 18.37 -14.25
CA SER A 292 -4.04 19.47 -13.27
C SER A 292 -3.23 20.69 -13.74
N ILE A 293 -3.69 21.88 -13.35
CA ILE A 293 -3.13 23.19 -13.74
C ILE A 293 -1.96 23.59 -12.83
N GLU A 294 -2.08 23.27 -11.54
CA GLU A 294 -1.08 23.50 -10.50
C GLU A 294 -0.74 22.14 -9.87
N LYS A 295 0.53 21.78 -9.90
CA LYS A 295 1.03 20.54 -9.30
C LYS A 295 1.58 20.93 -7.93
N GLU A 296 0.89 20.62 -6.83
CA GLU A 296 1.28 21.04 -5.47
C GLU A 296 2.73 20.66 -5.10
N ASP A 297 3.29 19.63 -5.74
CA ASP A 297 4.70 19.23 -5.61
C ASP A 297 5.49 19.28 -6.93
N GLY A 298 4.84 19.64 -8.05
CA GLY A 298 5.38 19.49 -9.40
C GLY A 298 5.27 18.08 -10.00
N VAL A 299 4.54 17.14 -9.38
CA VAL A 299 4.35 15.76 -9.89
C VAL A 299 3.13 15.82 -10.77
N GLY A 300 3.27 15.40 -12.03
CA GLY A 300 2.09 14.83 -12.68
C GLY A 300 1.88 13.46 -12.06
N PHE A 301 0.66 13.07 -11.72
CA PHE A 301 0.32 11.70 -11.32
C PHE A 301 0.32 10.72 -12.51
N ASP A 302 1.09 11.02 -13.56
CA ASP A 302 1.17 10.22 -14.77
C ASP A 302 1.73 8.83 -14.44
N PHE A 303 1.02 7.78 -14.85
CA PHE A 303 1.47 6.41 -14.67
C PHE A 303 1.21 5.55 -15.89
N LYS A 304 2.04 4.52 -16.06
CA LYS A 304 1.96 3.50 -17.11
C LYS A 304 2.16 2.12 -16.48
N TRP A 305 1.28 1.19 -16.78
CA TRP A 305 1.31 -0.17 -16.24
C TRP A 305 0.89 -1.19 -17.31
N PRO A 306 1.58 -2.33 -17.43
CA PRO A 306 1.16 -3.42 -18.31
C PRO A 306 -0.06 -4.15 -17.72
N HIS A 307 -0.91 -4.70 -18.59
CA HIS A 307 -2.09 -5.49 -18.17
C HIS A 307 -1.72 -6.69 -17.29
N SER A 308 -0.50 -7.22 -17.42
CA SER A 308 -0.01 -8.33 -16.59
C SER A 308 0.17 -7.97 -15.11
N GLN A 309 0.22 -6.68 -14.77
CA GLN A 309 0.36 -6.22 -13.38
C GLN A 309 -0.98 -6.07 -12.67
N VAL A 310 -2.11 -6.19 -13.38
CA VAL A 310 -3.44 -6.03 -12.79
C VAL A 310 -3.85 -7.33 -12.10
N ARG A 311 -4.15 -7.23 -10.81
CA ARG A 311 -4.65 -8.35 -10.01
C ARG A 311 -6.18 -8.39 -10.01
N GLU A 312 -6.79 -7.29 -9.60
CA GLU A 312 -8.24 -7.18 -9.35
C GLU A 312 -8.76 -5.81 -9.76
N ILE A 313 -10.01 -5.73 -10.20
CA ILE A 313 -10.70 -4.49 -10.52
C ILE A 313 -12.05 -4.51 -9.81
N HIS A 314 -12.29 -3.53 -8.94
CA HIS A 314 -13.51 -3.44 -8.16
C HIS A 314 -14.37 -2.25 -8.58
N LEU A 315 -15.68 -2.48 -8.71
CA LEU A 315 -16.67 -1.42 -8.82
C LEU A 315 -16.80 -0.70 -7.48
N ARG A 316 -16.77 0.64 -7.52
CA ARG A 316 -16.77 1.49 -6.32
C ARG A 316 -17.79 2.62 -6.42
N ARG A 317 -17.96 3.28 -5.27
CA ARG A 317 -18.78 4.48 -5.13
C ARG A 317 -17.91 5.68 -4.75
N TYR A 318 -18.29 6.85 -5.20
CA TYR A 318 -17.68 8.12 -4.82
C TYR A 318 -18.78 9.16 -4.56
N ASN A 319 -18.78 9.78 -3.39
CA ASN A 319 -19.89 10.59 -2.87
C ASN A 319 -21.25 9.87 -2.99
N LEU A 320 -21.32 8.61 -2.56
CA LEU A 320 -22.47 7.71 -2.70
C LEU A 320 -22.95 7.41 -4.14
N ARG A 321 -22.25 7.90 -5.17
CA ARG A 321 -22.58 7.61 -6.58
C ARG A 321 -21.81 6.41 -7.09
N ARG A 322 -22.46 5.56 -7.88
CA ARG A 322 -21.90 4.40 -8.58
C ARG A 322 -21.06 4.81 -9.79
N SER A 323 -20.01 5.59 -9.57
CA SER A 323 -19.23 6.24 -10.64
C SER A 323 -17.73 5.92 -10.64
N ALA A 324 -17.24 5.16 -9.66
CA ALA A 324 -15.81 4.94 -9.48
C ALA A 324 -15.37 3.47 -9.69
N LEU A 325 -14.07 3.28 -9.95
CA LEU A 325 -13.36 2.01 -10.05
C LEU A 325 -12.12 2.05 -9.16
N GLU A 326 -11.78 0.94 -8.53
CA GLU A 326 -10.50 0.76 -7.86
C GLU A 326 -9.76 -0.42 -8.48
N ILE A 327 -8.51 -0.18 -8.89
CA ILE A 327 -7.70 -1.15 -9.61
C ILE A 327 -6.53 -1.55 -8.72
N PHE A 328 -6.39 -2.84 -8.44
CA PHE A 328 -5.37 -3.42 -7.58
C PHE A 328 -4.33 -4.15 -8.41
N HIS A 329 -3.07 -3.90 -8.12
CA HIS A 329 -1.95 -4.51 -8.83
C HIS A 329 -1.35 -5.70 -8.06
N VAL A 330 -0.53 -6.49 -8.75
CA VAL A 330 0.21 -7.63 -8.19
C VAL A 330 1.24 -7.18 -7.15
N ASP A 331 1.72 -5.93 -7.21
CA ASP A 331 2.64 -5.33 -6.23
C ASP A 331 1.92 -4.61 -5.07
N GLN A 332 0.61 -4.85 -4.89
CA GLN A 332 -0.28 -4.23 -3.90
C GLN A 332 -0.53 -2.73 -4.04
N SER A 333 0.02 -2.07 -5.05
CA SER A 333 -0.43 -0.72 -5.37
C SER A 333 -1.89 -0.74 -5.82
N ASN A 334 -2.62 0.34 -5.51
CA ASN A 334 -4.00 0.50 -5.94
C ASN A 334 -4.30 1.93 -6.36
N TYR A 335 -5.20 2.06 -7.33
CA TYR A 335 -5.57 3.34 -7.93
C TYR A 335 -7.09 3.49 -7.92
N PHE A 336 -7.57 4.56 -7.29
CA PHE A 336 -8.99 4.86 -7.16
C PHE A 336 -9.40 5.96 -8.15
N LEU A 337 -10.19 5.60 -9.15
CA LEU A 337 -10.56 6.45 -10.29
C LEU A 337 -12.06 6.70 -10.28
N ASN A 338 -12.47 7.97 -10.28
CA ASN A 338 -13.86 8.40 -10.46
C ASN A 338 -14.12 8.80 -11.93
N PHE A 339 -15.30 8.47 -12.43
CA PHE A 339 -15.74 8.77 -13.79
C PHE A 339 -17.12 9.45 -13.77
N LYS A 340 -17.62 9.83 -14.94
CA LYS A 340 -19.06 10.10 -15.11
C LYS A 340 -19.83 8.78 -15.05
N LYS A 341 -21.06 8.81 -14.51
CA LYS A 341 -21.89 7.62 -14.22
C LYS A 341 -21.99 6.63 -15.39
N GLU A 342 -22.19 7.12 -16.61
CA GLU A 342 -22.34 6.28 -17.83
C GLU A 342 -21.02 5.66 -18.34
N VAL A 343 -19.88 6.28 -18.01
CA VAL A 343 -18.57 5.92 -18.57
C VAL A 343 -17.93 4.75 -17.81
N ARG A 344 -18.17 4.65 -16.51
CA ARG A 344 -17.58 3.62 -15.63
C ARG A 344 -17.76 2.20 -16.16
N ASN A 345 -18.98 1.83 -16.55
CA ASN A 345 -19.28 0.47 -17.02
C ASN A 345 -18.59 0.14 -18.36
N LYS A 346 -18.45 1.14 -19.22
CA LYS A 346 -17.70 1.03 -20.49
C LYS A 346 -16.21 0.80 -20.25
N VAL A 347 -15.60 1.52 -19.30
CA VAL A 347 -14.20 1.32 -18.90
C VAL A 347 -14.00 -0.08 -18.31
N TYR A 348 -14.87 -0.48 -17.38
CA TYR A 348 -14.80 -1.76 -16.69
C TYR A 348 -14.90 -2.96 -17.65
N SER A 349 -15.90 -2.97 -18.56
CA SER A 349 -16.06 -4.04 -19.55
C SER A 349 -14.86 -4.17 -20.50
N ARG A 350 -14.28 -3.05 -20.92
CA ARG A 350 -13.08 -3.05 -21.78
C ARG A 350 -11.85 -3.57 -21.05
N LEU A 351 -11.66 -3.20 -19.79
CA LEU A 351 -10.58 -3.76 -18.98
C LEU A 351 -10.76 -5.28 -18.84
N LEU A 352 -11.94 -5.77 -18.48
CA LEU A 352 -12.19 -7.21 -18.37
C LEU A 352 -11.93 -7.97 -19.68
N SER A 353 -12.28 -7.40 -20.84
CA SER A 353 -12.04 -8.04 -22.15
C SER A 353 -10.56 -8.25 -22.50
N LEU A 354 -9.66 -7.49 -21.87
CA LEU A 354 -8.21 -7.54 -22.09
C LEU A 354 -7.47 -8.38 -21.04
N HIS A 355 -8.16 -8.80 -19.97
CA HIS A 355 -7.59 -9.58 -18.88
C HIS A 355 -7.99 -11.06 -18.98
N SER A 356 -7.12 -11.95 -18.47
CA SER A 356 -7.33 -13.41 -18.53
C SER A 356 -8.50 -13.87 -17.63
N PRO A 357 -9.12 -15.04 -17.91
CA PRO A 357 -10.49 -15.38 -17.49
C PRO A 357 -10.72 -15.66 -15.99
N ASN A 358 -9.76 -15.40 -15.11
CA ASN A 358 -9.91 -15.60 -13.66
C ASN A 358 -10.50 -14.38 -12.93
N SER A 359 -10.81 -13.30 -13.64
CA SER A 359 -11.51 -12.16 -13.07
C SER A 359 -12.99 -12.50 -12.86
N TYR A 360 -13.44 -12.48 -11.60
CA TYR A 360 -14.86 -12.55 -11.25
C TYR A 360 -15.60 -11.41 -11.95
N GLY A 361 -16.19 -11.70 -13.11
CA GLY A 361 -16.90 -10.73 -13.92
C GLY A 361 -18.09 -10.12 -13.18
N SER A 362 -18.30 -8.82 -13.40
CA SER A 362 -19.52 -8.03 -13.24
C SER A 362 -20.56 -8.54 -12.23
N ARG A 363 -20.16 -8.65 -10.96
CA ARG A 363 -21.03 -9.00 -9.84
C ARG A 363 -21.24 -7.79 -8.95
N SER A 364 -22.45 -7.62 -8.42
CA SER A 364 -22.69 -6.65 -7.36
C SER A 364 -21.82 -6.98 -6.13
N PRO A 365 -21.51 -6.02 -5.23
CA PRO A 365 -20.77 -6.31 -4.00
C PRO A 365 -21.32 -7.50 -3.20
N GLN A 366 -22.64 -7.69 -3.20
CA GLN A 366 -23.33 -8.79 -2.51
C GLN A 366 -23.06 -10.14 -3.19
N GLU A 367 -23.08 -10.18 -4.52
CA GLU A 367 -22.77 -11.40 -5.29
C GLU A 367 -21.29 -11.75 -5.24
N LEU A 368 -20.40 -10.75 -5.27
CA LEU A 368 -18.97 -10.94 -5.07
C LEU A 368 -18.69 -11.56 -3.70
N PHE A 369 -19.31 -11.01 -2.65
CA PHE A 369 -19.18 -11.54 -1.29
C PHE A 369 -19.65 -12.99 -1.19
N LYS A 370 -20.87 -13.29 -1.68
CA LYS A 370 -21.41 -14.66 -1.66
C LYS A 370 -20.55 -15.64 -2.46
N ALA A 371 -20.03 -15.22 -3.60
CA ALA A 371 -19.22 -16.09 -4.46
C ALA A 371 -17.79 -16.32 -3.93
N SER A 372 -17.26 -15.41 -3.12
CA SER A 372 -15.87 -15.47 -2.64
C SER A 372 -15.60 -16.66 -1.71
N GLY A 373 -16.64 -17.20 -1.06
CA GLY A 373 -16.52 -18.21 -0.03
C GLY A 373 -15.79 -17.74 1.25
N LEU A 374 -15.52 -16.43 1.39
CA LEU A 374 -14.74 -15.88 2.51
C LEU A 374 -15.40 -16.14 3.86
N THR A 375 -16.72 -16.01 3.97
CA THR A 375 -17.43 -16.31 5.22
C THR A 375 -17.19 -17.73 5.67
N GLN A 376 -17.20 -18.70 4.76
CA GLN A 376 -16.97 -20.09 5.12
C GLN A 376 -15.52 -20.32 5.59
N LYS A 377 -14.55 -19.69 4.93
CA LYS A 377 -13.14 -19.70 5.33
C LYS A 377 -12.96 -19.09 6.73
N TRP A 378 -13.61 -17.97 6.99
CA TRP A 378 -13.55 -17.30 8.29
C TRP A 378 -14.20 -18.14 9.40
N VAL A 379 -15.40 -18.67 9.15
CA VAL A 379 -16.12 -19.58 10.05
C VAL A 379 -15.27 -20.82 10.37
N ASN A 380 -14.55 -21.36 9.38
CA ASN A 380 -13.65 -22.49 9.54
C ASN A 380 -12.26 -22.13 10.11
N ARG A 381 -12.00 -20.85 10.44
CA ARG A 381 -10.71 -20.31 10.94
C ARG A 381 -9.52 -20.45 9.98
N GLU A 382 -9.79 -20.45 8.68
CA GLU A 382 -8.75 -20.40 7.64
C GLU A 382 -8.21 -18.97 7.43
N ILE A 383 -8.99 -17.95 7.82
CA ILE A 383 -8.60 -16.53 7.81
C ILE A 383 -8.89 -15.90 9.18
N SER A 384 -8.06 -14.93 9.58
CA SER A 384 -8.17 -14.22 10.87
C SER A 384 -9.39 -13.30 10.94
N ASN A 385 -9.78 -12.86 12.15
CA ASN A 385 -10.84 -11.86 12.31
C ASN A 385 -10.46 -10.55 11.61
N PHE A 386 -9.21 -10.11 11.79
CA PHE A 386 -8.71 -8.91 11.14
C PHE A 386 -8.78 -9.00 9.60
N ASP A 387 -8.26 -10.07 9.01
CA ASP A 387 -8.27 -10.23 7.55
C ASP A 387 -9.71 -10.27 7.04
N TYR A 388 -10.61 -10.93 7.77
CA TYR A 388 -12.03 -10.97 7.40
C TYR A 388 -12.68 -9.58 7.42
N LEU A 389 -12.41 -8.78 8.46
CA LEU A 389 -12.91 -7.41 8.56
C LEU A 389 -12.35 -6.50 7.45
N ILE A 390 -11.06 -6.64 7.10
CA ILE A 390 -10.47 -5.93 5.97
C ILE A 390 -11.19 -6.31 4.66
N GLN A 391 -11.43 -7.60 4.44
CA GLN A 391 -12.12 -8.07 3.24
C GLN A 391 -13.58 -7.59 3.20
N LEU A 392 -14.31 -7.64 4.31
CA LEU A 392 -15.67 -7.08 4.42
C LEU A 392 -15.71 -5.60 4.09
N ASN A 393 -14.81 -4.80 4.68
CA ASN A 393 -14.67 -3.38 4.36
C ASN A 393 -14.40 -3.18 2.87
N THR A 394 -13.44 -3.92 2.30
CA THR A 394 -13.06 -3.87 0.88
C THR A 394 -14.23 -4.20 -0.04
N MET A 395 -15.00 -5.23 0.28
CA MET A 395 -16.18 -5.62 -0.51
C MET A 395 -17.33 -4.64 -0.35
N ALA A 396 -17.47 -4.03 0.83
CA ALA A 396 -18.47 -2.98 1.08
C ALA A 396 -18.12 -1.62 0.45
N GLY A 397 -17.03 -1.55 -0.32
CA GLY A 397 -16.59 -0.36 -1.06
C GLY A 397 -15.75 0.62 -0.25
N ARG A 398 -15.26 0.23 0.94
CA ARG A 398 -14.37 1.05 1.76
C ARG A 398 -12.94 1.05 1.19
N THR A 399 -12.26 2.20 1.26
CA THR A 399 -10.92 2.39 0.70
C THR A 399 -10.09 3.34 1.57
N TYR A 400 -8.76 3.20 1.54
CA TYR A 400 -7.84 4.13 2.17
C TYR A 400 -7.67 5.42 1.37
N ASN A 401 -8.06 5.46 0.10
CA ASN A 401 -7.92 6.63 -0.77
C ASN A 401 -8.97 7.73 -0.51
N ASP A 402 -10.06 7.41 0.19
CA ASP A 402 -11.14 8.34 0.52
C ASP A 402 -11.45 8.25 2.03
N LEU A 403 -11.19 9.34 2.76
CA LEU A 403 -11.38 9.41 4.20
C LEU A 403 -12.85 9.33 4.63
N ALA A 404 -13.80 9.71 3.77
CA ALA A 404 -15.23 9.59 4.07
C ALA A 404 -15.71 8.13 3.98
N GLN A 405 -14.96 7.30 3.23
CA GLN A 405 -15.20 5.87 3.01
C GLN A 405 -14.13 5.00 3.66
N TYR A 406 -13.49 5.48 4.73
CA TYR A 406 -12.41 4.78 5.40
C TYR A 406 -12.88 3.45 6.04
N PRO A 407 -12.04 2.39 6.06
CA PRO A 407 -12.38 1.13 6.71
C PRO A 407 -12.73 1.30 8.20
N VAL A 408 -13.69 0.52 8.67
CA VAL A 408 -14.26 0.60 10.03
C VAL A 408 -14.01 -0.69 10.79
N PHE A 409 -13.57 -0.57 12.03
CA PHE A 409 -13.32 -1.67 12.96
C PHE A 409 -14.04 -1.42 14.30
N PRO A 410 -14.49 -2.47 15.01
CA PRO A 410 -15.13 -2.32 16.31
C PRO A 410 -14.15 -1.89 17.40
N TRP A 411 -14.62 -1.11 18.36
CA TRP A 411 -14.06 -1.15 19.71
C TRP A 411 -14.21 -2.57 20.29
N ILE A 412 -13.10 -3.17 20.75
CA ILE A 412 -13.09 -4.54 21.28
C ILE A 412 -13.11 -4.56 22.81
N LEU A 413 -12.28 -3.74 23.44
CA LEU A 413 -12.12 -3.71 24.88
C LEU A 413 -12.98 -2.59 25.48
N GLN A 414 -13.36 -2.75 26.74
CA GLN A 414 -13.95 -1.70 27.57
C GLN A 414 -13.12 -1.36 28.81
N ASP A 415 -12.13 -2.19 29.16
CA ASP A 415 -11.20 -1.93 30.26
C ASP A 415 -9.89 -1.31 29.79
N TYR A 416 -9.79 0.00 30.01
CA TYR A 416 -8.59 0.79 29.73
C TYR A 416 -7.96 1.36 31.02
N THR A 417 -8.39 0.88 32.20
CA THR A 417 -8.01 1.46 33.50
C THR A 417 -7.23 0.50 34.40
N SER A 418 -7.43 -0.81 34.24
CA SER A 418 -6.73 -1.83 35.01
C SER A 418 -5.23 -1.88 34.74
N GLU A 419 -4.47 -2.34 35.73
CA GLU A 419 -3.01 -2.51 35.64
C GLU A 419 -2.62 -3.71 34.75
N GLU A 420 -3.48 -4.73 34.67
CA GLU A 420 -3.28 -5.93 33.85
C GLU A 420 -4.52 -6.20 32.99
N LEU A 421 -4.31 -6.78 31.81
CA LEU A 421 -5.36 -7.13 30.86
C LEU A 421 -5.49 -8.65 30.76
N ASP A 422 -6.57 -9.20 31.30
CA ASP A 422 -6.89 -10.63 31.17
C ASP A 422 -7.94 -10.86 30.07
N LEU A 423 -7.48 -11.40 28.94
CA LEU A 423 -8.34 -11.70 27.79
C LEU A 423 -9.24 -12.93 28.00
N ASN A 424 -9.09 -13.67 29.10
CA ASN A 424 -10.00 -14.76 29.45
C ASN A 424 -11.24 -14.27 30.21
N ASN A 425 -11.23 -13.01 30.68
CA ASN A 425 -12.34 -12.43 31.41
C ASN A 425 -13.32 -11.74 30.43
N PRO A 426 -14.57 -12.24 30.27
CA PRO A 426 -15.56 -11.63 29.38
C PRO A 426 -15.90 -10.17 29.72
N SER A 427 -15.75 -9.75 30.99
CA SER A 427 -16.08 -8.38 31.41
C SER A 427 -15.13 -7.33 30.83
N VAL A 428 -13.99 -7.73 30.30
CA VAL A 428 -13.00 -6.83 29.68
C VAL A 428 -13.43 -6.41 28.27
N PHE A 429 -14.32 -7.18 27.64
CA PHE A 429 -14.77 -6.96 26.27
C PHE A 429 -16.05 -6.12 26.21
N ARG A 430 -16.15 -5.33 25.14
CA ARG A 430 -17.37 -4.63 24.76
C ARG A 430 -18.41 -5.64 24.26
N ASP A 431 -19.69 -5.37 24.54
CA ASP A 431 -20.80 -6.01 23.86
C ASP A 431 -20.84 -5.62 22.36
N LEU A 432 -20.49 -6.57 21.50
CA LEU A 432 -20.42 -6.40 20.04
C LEU A 432 -21.80 -6.39 19.36
N SER A 433 -22.85 -6.82 20.07
CA SER A 433 -24.22 -6.83 19.55
C SER A 433 -24.89 -5.45 19.55
N LYS A 434 -24.29 -4.48 20.24
CA LYS A 434 -24.81 -3.12 20.43
C LYS A 434 -23.95 -2.07 19.71
N PRO A 435 -24.57 -1.02 19.11
CA PRO A 435 -23.82 0.13 18.59
C PRO A 435 -23.28 1.02 19.73
N ILE A 436 -22.25 1.84 19.44
CA ILE A 436 -21.48 2.62 20.45
C ILE A 436 -22.40 3.42 21.38
N GLY A 437 -23.37 4.14 20.81
CA GLY A 437 -24.21 5.07 21.58
C GLY A 437 -25.09 4.41 22.65
N VAL A 438 -25.23 3.07 22.64
CA VAL A 438 -26.06 2.32 23.59
C VAL A 438 -25.33 1.17 24.27
N VAL A 439 -24.00 1.09 24.17
CA VAL A 439 -23.20 0.17 24.98
C VAL A 439 -23.35 0.48 26.47
N ASN A 440 -23.37 1.76 26.81
CA ASN A 440 -23.79 2.19 28.14
C ASN A 440 -25.31 2.08 28.24
N ASP A 441 -25.81 1.07 28.95
CA ASP A 441 -27.24 0.76 29.06
C ASP A 441 -28.09 1.94 29.58
N LYS A 442 -27.48 2.90 30.28
CA LYS A 442 -28.15 4.14 30.72
C LYS A 442 -28.66 4.98 29.55
N ASN A 443 -27.99 4.91 28.40
CA ASN A 443 -28.27 5.72 27.23
C ASN A 443 -29.35 5.11 26.32
N ALA A 444 -29.58 3.79 26.40
CA ALA A 444 -30.50 3.08 25.51
C ALA A 444 -31.94 3.61 25.60
N LYS A 445 -32.42 3.87 26.82
CA LYS A 445 -33.77 4.41 27.04
C LYS A 445 -33.93 5.80 26.42
N ALA A 446 -32.98 6.71 26.67
CA ALA A 446 -33.01 8.07 26.14
C ALA A 446 -32.94 8.09 24.60
N MET A 447 -32.14 7.20 24.01
CA MET A 447 -32.00 7.12 22.56
C MET A 447 -33.28 6.61 21.89
N ARG A 448 -33.96 5.64 22.51
CA ARG A 448 -35.26 5.13 22.05
C ARG A 448 -36.35 6.21 22.12
N GLU A 449 -36.48 6.88 23.26
CA GLU A 449 -37.46 7.96 23.44
C GLU A 449 -37.24 9.10 22.44
N LYS A 450 -35.97 9.45 22.14
CA LYS A 450 -35.65 10.45 21.11
C LYS A 450 -36.12 10.03 19.72
N TYR A 451 -35.93 8.76 19.34
CA TYR A 451 -36.38 8.24 18.05
C TYR A 451 -37.90 8.22 17.95
N GLU A 452 -38.58 7.76 19.00
CA GLU A 452 -40.04 7.67 19.03
C GLU A 452 -40.69 9.05 18.95
N ASN A 453 -40.19 10.01 19.72
CA ASN A 453 -40.70 11.38 19.81
C ASN A 453 -40.18 12.32 18.70
N PHE A 454 -39.35 11.83 17.76
CA PHE A 454 -38.88 12.64 16.65
C PHE A 454 -40.04 12.97 15.71
N GLU A 455 -40.38 14.25 15.63
CA GLU A 455 -41.35 14.82 14.69
C GLU A 455 -40.64 15.86 13.83
N ASP A 456 -40.58 15.65 12.51
CA ASP A 456 -40.07 16.64 11.57
C ASP A 456 -41.21 17.59 11.16
N PRO A 457 -41.13 18.91 11.42
CA PRO A 457 -42.18 19.88 11.06
C PRO A 457 -42.55 19.88 9.57
N MET A 458 -41.65 19.40 8.71
CA MET A 458 -41.82 19.36 7.26
C MET A 458 -42.04 17.94 6.69
N GLY A 459 -42.00 16.88 7.53
CA GLY A 459 -42.16 15.48 7.12
C GLY A 459 -41.15 14.99 6.07
N THR A 460 -40.02 15.67 5.92
CA THR A 460 -38.97 15.42 4.91
C THR A 460 -37.84 14.54 5.48
N ILE A 461 -37.51 14.69 6.76
CA ILE A 461 -36.43 13.97 7.44
C ILE A 461 -36.97 12.70 8.09
N ASP A 462 -36.43 11.54 7.70
CA ASP A 462 -36.77 10.26 8.32
C ASP A 462 -36.23 10.16 9.75
N LYS A 463 -36.92 9.42 10.62
CA LYS A 463 -36.50 9.22 12.02
C LYS A 463 -35.12 8.56 12.11
N PHE A 464 -34.26 9.05 13.00
CA PHE A 464 -32.91 8.53 13.22
C PHE A 464 -32.52 8.58 14.70
N HIS A 465 -31.59 7.72 15.11
CA HIS A 465 -31.00 7.74 16.45
C HIS A 465 -29.81 8.73 16.48
N TYR A 466 -28.92 8.59 15.51
CA TYR A 466 -27.63 9.30 15.45
C TYR A 466 -27.57 10.28 14.28
N GLY A 467 -27.28 11.56 14.59
CA GLY A 467 -26.99 12.59 13.58
C GLY A 467 -25.50 12.63 13.17
N THR A 468 -24.66 11.92 13.92
CA THR A 468 -23.23 11.70 13.65
C THR A 468 -23.04 10.26 13.18
N HIS A 469 -21.98 10.01 12.41
CA HIS A 469 -21.67 8.68 11.89
C HIS A 469 -20.43 8.09 12.55
N TYR A 470 -20.39 6.76 12.70
CA TYR A 470 -19.29 6.03 13.33
C TYR A 470 -17.97 6.07 12.54
N SER A 471 -18.03 6.41 11.26
CA SER A 471 -16.87 6.57 10.37
C SER A 471 -17.04 7.82 9.52
N ASN A 472 -16.13 8.76 9.70
CA ASN A 472 -16.10 10.03 8.96
C ASN A 472 -14.67 10.56 8.88
N SER A 473 -14.41 11.46 7.94
CA SER A 473 -13.08 12.01 7.66
C SER A 473 -12.45 12.67 8.89
N ALA A 474 -13.24 13.42 9.67
CA ALA A 474 -12.77 14.09 10.89
C ALA A 474 -12.33 13.09 11.98
N GLY A 475 -13.02 11.96 12.13
CA GLY A 475 -12.68 10.89 13.06
C GLY A 475 -11.36 10.20 12.71
N VAL A 476 -11.12 9.94 11.42
CA VAL A 476 -9.86 9.36 10.94
C VAL A 476 -8.69 10.32 11.21
N MET A 477 -8.85 11.60 10.87
CA MET A 477 -7.85 12.64 11.15
C MET A 477 -7.63 12.84 12.65
N HIS A 478 -8.68 12.74 13.46
CA HIS A 478 -8.58 12.82 14.92
C HIS A 478 -7.65 11.72 15.48
N TYR A 479 -7.82 10.47 15.05
CA TYR A 479 -6.94 9.37 15.49
C TYR A 479 -5.51 9.51 14.96
N LEU A 480 -5.34 9.87 13.68
CA LEU A 480 -4.04 9.89 12.99
C LEU A 480 -3.33 11.25 13.04
N ILE A 481 -3.75 12.18 13.90
CA ILE A 481 -3.23 13.56 13.97
C ILE A 481 -1.70 13.66 14.13
N ARG A 482 -1.04 12.62 14.65
CA ARG A 482 0.42 12.55 14.84
C ARG A 482 1.21 12.04 13.63
N THR A 483 0.52 11.66 12.56
CA THR A 483 1.14 11.04 11.38
C THR A 483 0.84 11.88 10.13
N GLU A 484 1.88 12.30 9.41
CA GLU A 484 1.69 12.92 8.10
C GLU A 484 1.22 11.87 7.06
N PRO A 485 0.28 12.20 6.15
CA PRO A 485 -0.25 13.55 5.84
C PRO A 485 -1.45 14.00 6.68
N PHE A 486 -1.93 13.19 7.63
CA PHE A 486 -3.17 13.46 8.37
C PHE A 486 -3.06 14.68 9.29
N THR A 487 -1.86 14.99 9.79
CA THR A 487 -1.59 16.25 10.51
C THR A 487 -1.90 17.46 9.64
N THR A 488 -1.40 17.48 8.40
CA THR A 488 -1.67 18.56 7.44
C THR A 488 -3.16 18.65 7.08
N LEU A 489 -3.81 17.51 6.83
CA LEU A 489 -5.24 17.46 6.53
C LEU A 489 -6.10 17.95 7.70
N HIS A 490 -5.74 17.62 8.94
CA HIS A 490 -6.40 18.12 10.15
C HIS A 490 -6.34 19.65 10.23
N ILE A 491 -5.17 20.23 9.97
CA ILE A 491 -4.97 21.68 9.97
C ILE A 491 -5.81 22.35 8.88
N GLN A 492 -5.84 21.77 7.67
CA GLN A 492 -6.66 22.27 6.56
C GLN A 492 -8.16 22.25 6.91
N LEU A 493 -8.64 21.14 7.50
CA LEU A 493 -10.03 21.03 7.96
C LEU A 493 -10.37 22.09 9.01
N GLN A 494 -9.41 22.43 9.87
CA GLN A 494 -9.57 23.41 10.95
C GLN A 494 -9.22 24.85 10.54
N SER A 495 -9.34 25.18 9.25
CA SER A 495 -9.09 26.53 8.71
C SER A 495 -7.67 27.06 8.97
N GLY A 496 -6.68 26.19 8.85
CA GLY A 496 -5.26 26.55 8.96
C GLY A 496 -4.70 26.55 10.39
N ARG A 497 -5.42 26.04 11.39
CA ARG A 497 -4.96 25.94 12.79
C ARG A 497 -5.13 24.52 13.36
N PHE A 498 -4.41 24.21 14.43
CA PHE A 498 -4.73 23.01 15.22
C PHE A 498 -6.05 23.19 15.99
N ASP A 499 -6.71 22.07 16.33
CA ASP A 499 -7.90 22.08 17.20
C ASP A 499 -7.48 22.39 18.65
N CYS A 500 -8.41 22.71 19.55
CA CYS A 500 -8.07 22.89 20.95
C CYS A 500 -7.55 21.59 21.56
N ALA A 501 -6.54 21.70 22.42
CA ALA A 501 -5.83 20.55 22.99
C ALA A 501 -6.77 19.53 23.66
N ASP A 502 -7.80 19.97 24.38
CA ASP A 502 -8.77 19.10 25.08
C ASP A 502 -9.69 18.29 24.15
N ARG A 503 -9.80 18.67 22.86
CA ARG A 503 -10.58 17.92 21.84
C ARG A 503 -9.71 17.07 20.93
N GLN A 504 -8.39 17.25 20.98
CA GLN A 504 -7.47 16.41 20.22
C GLN A 504 -7.36 15.03 20.84
N PHE A 505 -7.07 14.02 20.02
CA PHE A 505 -6.83 12.68 20.52
C PHE A 505 -5.57 12.66 21.39
N HIS A 506 -5.71 12.49 22.71
CA HIS A 506 -4.58 12.52 23.64
C HIS A 506 -4.54 11.33 24.61
N SER A 507 -5.61 10.56 24.75
CA SER A 507 -5.68 9.44 25.69
C SER A 507 -6.71 8.40 25.24
N ILE A 508 -6.31 7.13 25.21
CA ILE A 508 -7.23 6.02 24.90
C ILE A 508 -8.29 5.88 26.01
N PRO A 509 -7.93 5.81 27.32
CA PRO A 509 -8.92 5.76 28.38
C PRO A 509 -9.90 6.95 28.37
N ALA A 510 -9.41 8.18 28.16
CA ALA A 510 -10.28 9.36 28.13
C ALA A 510 -11.22 9.36 26.91
N THR A 511 -10.75 8.89 25.75
CA THR A 511 -11.57 8.77 24.55
C THR A 511 -12.69 7.77 24.76
N TRP A 512 -12.40 6.59 25.32
CA TRP A 512 -13.41 5.59 25.66
C TRP A 512 -14.44 6.15 26.65
N GLN A 513 -13.97 6.80 27.71
CA GLN A 513 -14.85 7.42 28.71
C GLN A 513 -15.77 8.49 28.09
N ALA A 514 -15.24 9.35 27.21
CA ALA A 514 -16.01 10.37 26.52
C ALA A 514 -17.12 9.77 25.63
N LEU A 515 -16.86 8.63 24.97
CA LEU A 515 -17.88 7.89 24.20
C LEU A 515 -18.97 7.30 25.11
N MET A 516 -18.61 6.85 26.32
CA MET A 516 -19.59 6.31 27.27
C MET A 516 -20.47 7.42 27.89
N ASP A 517 -19.92 8.61 28.06
CA ASP A 517 -20.60 9.77 28.64
C ASP A 517 -21.47 10.52 27.63
N ASN A 518 -21.08 10.54 26.34
CA ASN A 518 -21.81 11.20 25.27
C ASN A 518 -22.45 10.19 24.29
N PRO A 519 -23.76 9.91 24.39
CA PRO A 519 -24.44 8.95 23.52
C PRO A 519 -24.54 9.37 22.04
N TYR A 520 -24.19 10.62 21.73
CA TYR A 520 -24.15 11.14 20.36
C TYR A 520 -22.77 11.07 19.73
N ASP A 521 -21.73 10.71 20.48
CA ASP A 521 -20.44 10.39 19.91
C ASP A 521 -20.34 8.88 19.69
N VAL A 522 -20.50 8.45 18.44
CA VAL A 522 -20.63 7.04 18.07
C VAL A 522 -19.45 6.53 17.24
N LYS A 523 -18.29 7.18 17.31
CA LYS A 523 -17.10 6.81 16.54
C LYS A 523 -16.64 5.38 16.84
N GLU A 524 -16.49 4.59 15.78
CA GLU A 524 -15.84 3.29 15.83
C GLU A 524 -14.34 3.42 15.53
N LEU A 525 -13.59 2.34 15.71
CA LEU A 525 -12.15 2.32 15.48
C LEU A 525 -11.79 2.23 13.99
N ILE A 526 -10.52 2.52 13.72
CA ILE A 526 -9.86 2.33 12.44
C ILE A 526 -8.91 1.12 12.49
N PRO A 527 -8.56 0.49 11.34
CA PRO A 527 -7.67 -0.67 11.30
C PRO A 527 -6.31 -0.46 11.98
N GLU A 528 -5.78 0.78 11.95
CA GLU A 528 -4.47 1.13 12.49
C GLU A 528 -4.32 0.79 13.99
N PHE A 529 -5.42 0.74 14.77
CA PHE A 529 -5.42 0.30 16.17
C PHE A 529 -5.02 -1.17 16.39
N PHE A 530 -4.85 -1.94 15.30
CA PHE A 530 -4.54 -3.37 15.36
C PHE A 530 -3.23 -3.74 14.63
N TYR A 531 -2.49 -2.76 14.08
CA TYR A 531 -1.21 -3.03 13.43
C TYR A 531 -0.21 -1.87 13.39
N PHE A 532 -0.62 -0.61 13.59
CA PHE A 532 0.24 0.56 13.36
C PHE A 532 0.53 1.28 14.68
N PRO A 533 1.68 1.09 15.33
CA PRO A 533 1.97 1.74 16.61
C PRO A 533 2.31 3.23 16.49
N GLU A 534 2.82 3.69 15.34
CA GLU A 534 3.40 5.03 15.21
C GLU A 534 2.39 6.18 15.32
N PHE A 535 1.08 5.96 15.09
CA PHE A 535 0.08 7.01 15.30
C PHE A 535 -0.11 7.39 16.78
N LEU A 536 0.34 6.55 17.70
CA LEU A 536 0.27 6.79 19.15
C LEU A 536 1.45 7.64 19.66
N GLU A 537 2.52 7.76 18.87
CA GLU A 537 3.74 8.45 19.27
C GLU A 537 3.83 9.81 18.54
N ASN A 538 4.04 10.90 19.29
CA ASN A 538 4.38 12.21 18.73
C ASN A 538 5.90 12.25 18.52
N GLN A 539 6.36 11.38 17.62
CA GLN A 539 7.75 11.27 17.22
C GLN A 539 7.89 11.68 15.76
N ASN A 540 8.84 12.57 15.52
CA ASN A 540 9.68 12.42 14.34
C ASN A 540 10.74 11.40 14.73
N LEU A 541 10.80 10.24 14.04
CA LEU A 541 11.81 9.21 14.24
C LEU A 541 13.21 9.77 13.97
N GLU A 542 13.76 10.52 14.93
CA GLU A 542 15.18 10.78 15.04
C GLU A 542 15.81 9.52 15.64
N LEU A 543 16.43 8.71 14.77
CA LEU A 543 17.43 7.75 15.19
C LEU A 543 18.68 8.53 15.61
N PHE A 544 18.65 9.16 16.79
CA PHE A 544 19.87 9.56 17.47
C PHE A 544 20.55 8.28 17.98
N VAL A 545 21.40 7.72 17.14
CA VAL A 545 22.42 6.75 17.55
C VAL A 545 23.26 7.40 18.64
N LEU A 546 23.43 6.71 19.76
CA LEU A 546 24.42 7.00 20.79
C LEU A 546 25.79 7.22 20.13
N LEU A 547 26.11 8.47 19.84
CA LEU A 547 27.39 8.88 19.28
C LEU A 547 28.36 9.19 20.42
N VAL A 548 28.64 8.19 21.27
CA VAL A 548 29.74 8.26 22.24
C VAL A 548 30.38 6.88 22.37
N LYS A 549 31.64 6.77 21.91
CA LYS A 549 32.61 5.65 22.03
C LYS A 549 32.69 4.62 20.88
N ALA A 550 32.97 5.06 19.66
CA ALA A 550 33.44 4.17 18.59
C ALA A 550 34.67 4.72 17.82
N TYR A 551 35.58 5.44 18.50
CA TYR A 551 36.88 5.79 17.93
C TYR A 551 37.99 5.71 19.00
N PRO A 552 38.74 4.60 19.07
CA PRO A 552 39.99 4.54 19.82
C PRO A 552 41.09 5.14 18.93
N GLY A 553 41.26 6.47 18.95
CA GLY A 553 42.24 7.10 18.06
C GLY A 553 42.63 8.55 18.34
N LEU A 554 42.17 9.17 19.43
CA LEU A 554 42.59 10.51 19.84
C LEU A 554 42.91 10.50 21.34
N HIS A 555 44.12 10.01 21.66
CA HIS A 555 44.78 10.30 22.92
C HIS A 555 45.22 11.77 22.90
N ASP A 556 44.44 12.65 23.53
CA ASP A 556 44.90 13.80 24.32
C ASP A 556 43.73 14.80 24.49
N LEU A 557 43.00 14.65 25.60
CA LEU A 557 42.69 15.71 26.58
C LEU A 557 41.66 15.15 27.60
N GLN A 558 42.17 14.89 28.80
CA GLN A 558 41.53 15.03 30.12
C GLN A 558 39.99 15.10 30.18
N LEU A 559 39.33 13.98 30.47
CA LEU A 559 38.00 13.94 31.08
C LEU A 559 37.97 12.84 32.14
N CYS A 560 38.41 13.22 33.36
CA CYS A 560 38.20 12.45 34.57
C CYS A 560 36.74 12.56 35.03
N THR A 561 36.21 11.44 35.50
CA THR A 561 35.15 11.31 36.52
C THR A 561 33.79 11.97 36.25
N LEU A 562 32.81 11.15 35.82
CA LEU A 562 31.41 11.23 36.24
C LEU A 562 30.69 9.93 35.81
N GLY A 563 30.91 8.88 36.61
CA GLY A 563 29.94 7.80 36.74
C GLY A 563 28.86 8.25 37.72
N GLN A 564 27.61 7.93 37.39
CA GLN A 564 26.36 8.29 38.09
C GLN A 564 25.80 9.69 37.77
N VAL A 565 24.51 9.69 37.41
CA VAL A 565 23.62 10.82 37.12
C VAL A 565 23.74 11.45 35.73
N VAL A 566 23.05 10.89 34.72
CA VAL A 566 22.31 11.69 33.72
C VAL A 566 21.07 10.92 33.26
N GLY A 567 20.00 11.00 34.06
CA GLY A 567 18.66 11.16 33.50
C GLY A 567 18.58 12.59 32.98
N GLY A 568 18.79 12.77 31.68
CA GLY A 568 18.85 14.09 31.05
C GLY A 568 18.38 13.97 29.61
N LYS A 569 17.21 14.53 29.35
CA LYS A 569 16.57 14.65 28.04
C LYS A 569 17.59 15.13 26.99
N ALA A 570 17.93 14.27 26.04
CA ALA A 570 18.44 14.71 24.75
C ALA A 570 17.29 15.45 24.04
N SER A 571 17.27 16.77 24.19
CA SER A 571 16.30 17.65 23.57
C SER A 571 16.87 18.17 22.25
N ASN A 572 16.45 17.59 21.13
CA ASN A 572 16.17 18.35 19.92
C ASN A 572 15.29 17.61 18.89
N SER A 573 14.31 16.81 19.34
CA SER A 573 13.25 16.35 18.44
C SER A 573 12.25 17.49 18.22
N GLN A 574 12.11 17.95 16.97
CA GLN A 574 11.04 18.87 16.56
C GLN A 574 9.71 18.11 16.58
N LYS A 575 9.05 18.03 17.74
CA LYS A 575 7.74 17.42 17.90
C LYS A 575 6.63 18.38 17.47
N PHE A 576 5.47 17.86 17.06
CA PHE A 576 4.31 18.73 16.84
C PHE A 576 3.87 19.39 18.16
N ASN A 577 3.61 20.70 18.11
CA ASN A 577 3.07 21.44 19.25
C ASN A 577 1.55 21.27 19.32
N LEU A 578 1.10 20.19 19.97
CA LEU A 578 -0.31 19.86 20.12
C LEU A 578 -1.02 20.65 21.24
N GLY A 579 -0.28 21.49 21.98
CA GLY A 579 -0.82 22.39 22.99
C GLY A 579 -0.88 21.80 24.39
N ARG A 580 -1.64 22.44 25.29
CA ARG A 580 -1.79 22.03 26.69
C ARG A 580 -3.26 21.92 27.07
N LEU A 581 -3.58 20.90 27.85
CA LEU A 581 -4.92 20.71 28.41
C LEU A 581 -5.30 21.89 29.30
N GLN A 582 -6.55 22.33 29.24
CA GLN A 582 -7.00 23.52 29.96
C GLN A 582 -6.98 23.33 31.49
N VAL A 583 -7.41 22.15 31.95
CA VAL A 583 -7.54 21.83 33.38
C VAL A 583 -6.21 21.42 33.99
N SER A 584 -5.57 20.37 33.47
CA SER A 584 -4.32 19.83 34.05
C SER A 584 -3.08 20.65 33.69
N ARG A 585 -3.15 21.50 32.65
CA ARG A 585 -2.01 22.24 32.06
C ARG A 585 -0.89 21.35 31.52
N GLU A 586 -1.13 20.05 31.42
CA GLU A 586 -0.22 19.06 30.87
C GLU A 586 -0.08 19.25 29.35
N LEU A 587 1.11 18.95 28.84
CA LEU A 587 1.41 19.04 27.42
C LEU A 587 0.81 17.85 26.68
N VAL A 588 0.07 18.10 25.61
CA VAL A 588 -0.37 17.05 24.69
C VAL A 588 0.83 16.61 23.85
N ASN A 589 1.21 15.34 23.98
CA ASN A 589 2.35 14.75 23.29
C ASN A 589 1.99 13.35 22.78
N ASP A 590 2.69 12.30 23.22
CA ASP A 590 2.35 10.91 22.94
C ASP A 590 0.97 10.58 23.53
N VAL A 591 0.24 9.67 22.90
CA VAL A 591 -1.07 9.25 23.38
C VAL A 591 -0.92 8.53 24.72
N ILE A 592 -1.71 8.93 25.70
CA ILE A 592 -1.76 8.26 27.00
C ILE A 592 -2.39 6.87 26.81
N LEU A 593 -1.57 5.84 26.99
CA LEU A 593 -1.96 4.45 26.87
C LEU A 593 -2.59 3.93 28.18
N PRO A 594 -3.38 2.84 28.11
CA PRO A 594 -3.84 2.12 29.29
C PRO A 594 -2.67 1.61 30.13
N LYS A 595 -2.86 1.46 31.43
CA LYS A 595 -1.77 1.07 32.35
C LYS A 595 -1.17 -0.30 32.04
N TRP A 596 -1.98 -1.22 31.52
CA TRP A 596 -1.54 -2.55 31.10
C TRP A 596 -0.65 -2.56 29.86
N ALA A 597 -0.52 -1.45 29.12
CA ALA A 597 0.33 -1.33 27.93
C ALA A 597 1.64 -0.60 28.25
N LYS A 598 2.78 -1.27 28.02
CA LYS A 598 4.11 -0.71 28.32
C LYS A 598 4.64 0.23 27.23
N SER A 599 4.23 0.01 25.98
CA SER A 599 4.60 0.82 24.82
C SER A 599 3.47 0.81 23.79
N ALA A 600 3.60 1.64 22.74
CA ALA A 600 2.66 1.64 21.63
C ALA A 600 2.61 0.28 20.91
N GLU A 601 3.75 -0.39 20.75
CA GLU A 601 3.81 -1.75 20.17
C GLU A 601 3.11 -2.78 21.05
N ASP A 602 3.35 -2.75 22.36
CA ASP A 602 2.70 -3.66 23.32
C ASP A 602 1.17 -3.42 23.36
N PHE A 603 0.74 -2.16 23.24
CA PHE A 603 -0.68 -1.83 23.08
C PHE A 603 -1.26 -2.48 21.81
N ILE A 604 -0.66 -2.23 20.64
CA ILE A 604 -1.13 -2.76 19.35
C ILE A 604 -1.14 -4.30 19.36
N TYR A 605 -0.09 -4.92 19.89
CA TYR A 605 0.02 -6.37 20.01
C TYR A 605 -1.12 -6.97 20.85
N LYS A 606 -1.36 -6.41 22.05
CA LYS A 606 -2.46 -6.86 22.93
C LYS A 606 -3.83 -6.59 22.31
N HIS A 607 -3.99 -5.47 21.61
CA HIS A 607 -5.23 -5.11 20.94
C HIS A 607 -5.53 -6.06 19.76
N ARG A 608 -4.51 -6.45 18.99
CA ARG A 608 -4.63 -7.49 17.95
C ARG A 608 -4.96 -8.85 18.55
N LYS A 609 -4.33 -9.23 19.67
CA LYS A 609 -4.68 -10.46 20.41
C LYS A 609 -6.12 -10.45 20.92
N ALA A 610 -6.61 -9.31 21.40
CA ALA A 610 -8.00 -9.17 21.81
C ALA A 610 -8.96 -9.39 20.63
N LEU A 611 -8.68 -8.82 19.46
CA LEU A 611 -9.46 -9.03 18.23
C LEU A 611 -9.48 -10.50 17.79
N GLU A 612 -8.36 -11.21 17.93
CA GLU A 612 -8.26 -12.63 17.56
C GLU A 612 -8.68 -13.60 18.68
N SER A 613 -9.18 -13.09 19.82
CA SER A 613 -9.59 -13.91 20.95
C SER A 613 -10.83 -14.78 20.65
N GLU A 614 -11.05 -15.82 21.47
CA GLU A 614 -12.25 -16.67 21.38
C GLU A 614 -13.54 -15.87 21.61
N TYR A 615 -13.54 -14.94 22.57
CA TYR A 615 -14.71 -14.12 22.86
C TYR A 615 -15.13 -13.30 21.64
N VAL A 616 -14.20 -12.56 21.04
CA VAL A 616 -14.50 -11.77 19.84
C VAL A 616 -14.89 -12.69 18.68
N SER A 617 -14.18 -13.80 18.49
CA SER A 617 -14.54 -14.77 17.44
C SER A 617 -15.98 -15.28 17.54
N ALA A 618 -16.47 -15.50 18.77
CA ALA A 618 -17.84 -15.94 18.99
C ALA A 618 -18.88 -14.85 18.68
N HIS A 619 -18.58 -13.58 18.95
CA HIS A 619 -19.54 -12.46 18.91
C HIS A 619 -19.38 -11.49 17.73
N LEU A 620 -18.28 -11.56 16.96
CA LEU A 620 -17.99 -10.58 15.90
C LEU A 620 -19.06 -10.52 14.79
N HIS A 621 -19.74 -11.65 14.53
CA HIS A 621 -20.83 -11.72 13.56
C HIS A 621 -22.00 -10.77 13.91
N GLU A 622 -22.23 -10.50 15.20
CA GLU A 622 -23.28 -9.60 15.68
C GLU A 622 -22.96 -8.13 15.35
N TRP A 623 -21.68 -7.75 15.44
CA TRP A 623 -21.22 -6.43 15.01
C TRP A 623 -21.26 -6.29 13.49
N ILE A 624 -20.88 -7.35 12.76
CA ILE A 624 -20.99 -7.39 11.30
C ILE A 624 -22.46 -7.18 10.86
N ASP A 625 -23.43 -7.73 11.59
CA ASP A 625 -24.85 -7.50 11.33
C ASP A 625 -25.27 -6.03 11.45
N LEU A 626 -24.69 -5.28 12.40
CA LEU A 626 -24.94 -3.85 12.58
C LEU A 626 -24.36 -3.01 11.43
N ILE A 627 -23.15 -3.34 10.97
CA ILE A 627 -22.39 -2.49 10.04
C ILE A 627 -22.59 -2.88 8.58
N PHE A 628 -22.62 -4.17 8.26
CA PHE A 628 -22.69 -4.70 6.89
C PHE A 628 -23.90 -5.60 6.63
N GLY A 629 -24.56 -6.08 7.69
CA GLY A 629 -25.63 -7.08 7.59
C GLY A 629 -27.04 -6.53 7.76
N TYR A 630 -27.94 -7.38 8.23
CA TYR A 630 -29.38 -7.11 8.21
C TYR A 630 -29.84 -6.05 9.23
N LYS A 631 -29.04 -5.76 10.27
CA LYS A 631 -29.32 -4.71 11.28
C LYS A 631 -28.82 -3.32 10.86
N GLN A 632 -28.33 -3.16 9.63
CA GLN A 632 -27.90 -1.84 9.10
C GLN A 632 -29.10 -0.93 8.76
N ARG A 633 -30.22 -1.51 8.29
CA ARG A 633 -31.42 -0.78 7.84
C ARG A 633 -32.70 -1.52 8.23
N GLY A 634 -33.84 -0.83 8.10
CA GLY A 634 -35.17 -1.42 8.32
C GLY A 634 -35.52 -1.66 9.80
N PRO A 635 -36.55 -2.47 10.09
CA PRO A 635 -37.05 -2.67 11.45
C PRO A 635 -36.00 -3.22 12.42
N ALA A 636 -35.13 -4.11 11.94
CA ALA A 636 -34.05 -4.68 12.74
C ALA A 636 -33.04 -3.62 13.21
N ALA A 637 -32.77 -2.60 12.38
CA ALA A 637 -31.93 -1.47 12.76
C ALA A 637 -32.60 -0.59 13.82
N VAL A 638 -33.93 -0.44 13.76
CA VAL A 638 -34.69 0.31 14.77
C VAL A 638 -34.65 -0.40 16.12
N GLU A 639 -34.87 -1.71 16.14
CA GLU A 639 -34.81 -2.53 17.36
C GLU A 639 -33.42 -2.50 18.01
N ALA A 640 -32.37 -2.56 17.19
CA ALA A 640 -30.98 -2.48 17.63
C ALA A 640 -30.50 -1.05 17.95
N LEU A 641 -31.36 -0.03 17.82
CA LEU A 641 -31.04 1.39 17.99
C LEU A 641 -29.89 1.87 17.08
N ASN A 642 -29.83 1.38 15.84
CA ASN A 642 -28.72 1.51 14.90
C ASN A 642 -29.11 2.29 13.62
N VAL A 643 -29.97 3.30 13.74
CA VAL A 643 -30.42 4.12 12.59
C VAL A 643 -29.69 5.46 12.55
N PHE A 644 -28.98 5.71 11.46
CA PHE A 644 -28.21 6.93 11.21
C PHE A 644 -29.03 7.95 10.39
N TYR A 645 -28.48 9.15 10.24
CA TYR A 645 -29.09 10.19 9.41
C TYR A 645 -29.23 9.73 7.95
N TYR A 646 -30.39 9.97 7.33
CA TYR A 646 -30.74 9.38 6.03
C TYR A 646 -29.71 9.65 4.91
N CYS A 647 -29.05 10.82 4.90
CA CYS A 647 -28.03 11.18 3.91
C CYS A 647 -26.75 10.32 3.98
N SER A 648 -26.52 9.55 5.05
CA SER A 648 -25.37 8.64 5.12
C SER A 648 -25.57 7.37 4.28
N TYR A 649 -26.82 7.07 3.90
CA TYR A 649 -27.21 5.85 3.22
C TYR A 649 -27.20 6.02 1.69
N GLU A 650 -26.63 5.04 0.98
CA GLU A 650 -26.73 4.96 -0.48
C GLU A 650 -28.20 5.01 -0.94
N GLY A 651 -28.43 5.76 -2.03
CA GLY A 651 -29.73 5.91 -2.70
C GLY A 651 -30.66 6.95 -2.07
N ALA A 652 -30.29 7.54 -0.93
CA ALA A 652 -31.14 8.51 -0.24
C ALA A 652 -31.25 9.86 -0.96
N VAL A 653 -30.20 10.26 -1.70
CA VAL A 653 -30.14 11.53 -2.42
C VAL A 653 -29.50 11.34 -3.79
N ASP A 654 -30.12 11.91 -4.83
CA ASP A 654 -29.57 11.91 -6.20
C ASP A 654 -28.86 13.24 -6.50
N LEU A 655 -27.54 13.23 -6.38
CA LEU A 655 -26.68 14.38 -6.67
C LEU A 655 -26.74 14.81 -8.15
N ASP A 656 -27.06 13.89 -9.06
CA ASP A 656 -27.07 14.19 -10.49
C ASP A 656 -28.39 14.82 -10.94
N ALA A 657 -29.45 14.70 -10.13
CA ALA A 657 -30.72 15.39 -10.34
C ALA A 657 -30.69 16.88 -9.95
N LEU A 658 -29.67 17.31 -9.20
CA LEU A 658 -29.54 18.70 -8.73
C LEU A 658 -28.95 19.60 -9.82
N THR A 659 -29.75 20.56 -10.28
CA THR A 659 -29.33 21.54 -11.30
C THR A 659 -28.58 22.74 -10.71
N ASP A 660 -28.76 23.04 -9.42
CA ASP A 660 -28.02 24.11 -8.75
C ASP A 660 -26.66 23.61 -8.23
N GLU A 661 -25.60 24.17 -8.79
CA GLU A 661 -24.21 23.86 -8.45
C GLU A 661 -23.88 24.18 -6.98
N LYS A 662 -24.51 25.19 -6.38
CA LYS A 662 -24.25 25.55 -4.97
C LYS A 662 -24.86 24.53 -4.02
N GLU A 663 -26.10 24.13 -4.26
CA GLU A 663 -26.78 23.10 -3.46
C GLU A 663 -26.09 21.75 -3.62
N ARG A 664 -25.69 21.40 -4.85
CA ARG A 664 -24.90 20.20 -5.13
C ARG A 664 -23.61 20.15 -4.30
N LYS A 665 -22.82 21.23 -4.33
CA LYS A 665 -21.56 21.31 -3.57
C LYS A 665 -21.78 21.27 -2.06
N ALA A 666 -22.84 21.92 -1.57
CA ALA A 666 -23.17 21.90 -0.15
C ALA A 666 -23.50 20.46 0.33
N LEU A 667 -24.29 19.74 -0.46
CA LEU A 667 -24.68 18.36 -0.18
C LEU A 667 -23.51 17.37 -0.32
N GLU A 668 -22.65 17.53 -1.34
CA GLU A 668 -21.39 16.79 -1.46
C GLU A 668 -20.49 17.03 -0.22
N GLY A 669 -20.38 18.28 0.24
CA GLY A 669 -19.68 18.63 1.47
C GLY A 669 -20.30 17.98 2.71
N MET A 670 -21.62 17.90 2.80
CA MET A 670 -22.31 17.21 3.88
C MET A 670 -22.03 15.69 3.86
N ILE A 671 -22.15 15.03 2.71
CA ILE A 671 -21.87 13.59 2.58
C ILE A 671 -20.43 13.27 2.99
N ASN A 672 -19.47 14.13 2.63
CA ASN A 672 -18.06 13.92 2.93
C ASN A 672 -17.69 14.17 4.40
N ASN A 673 -18.36 15.09 5.07
CA ASN A 673 -18.05 15.46 6.45
C ASN A 673 -18.84 14.65 7.49
N PHE A 674 -20.09 14.28 7.19
CA PHE A 674 -20.96 13.58 8.13
C PHE A 674 -20.77 12.06 8.13
N GLY A 675 -20.09 11.51 7.11
CA GLY A 675 -19.74 10.10 7.01
C GLY A 675 -20.70 9.30 6.14
N GLN A 676 -20.16 8.26 5.49
CA GLN A 676 -20.90 7.41 4.55
C GLN A 676 -21.06 6.01 5.13
N THR A 677 -22.26 5.43 5.06
CA THR A 677 -22.55 4.06 5.51
C THR A 677 -22.05 3.04 4.45
N PRO A 678 -21.40 1.92 4.84
CA PRO A 678 -20.90 0.94 3.87
C PRO A 678 -22.04 0.28 3.09
N CYS A 679 -21.74 -0.34 1.93
CA CYS A 679 -22.73 -1.20 1.27
C CYS A 679 -23.22 -2.27 2.23
N GLN A 680 -24.54 -2.50 2.26
CA GLN A 680 -25.10 -3.67 2.91
C GLN A 680 -24.74 -4.91 2.08
N LEU A 681 -23.97 -5.83 2.67
CA LEU A 681 -23.51 -7.06 2.02
C LEU A 681 -24.49 -8.21 2.21
N LEU A 682 -25.23 -8.20 3.34
CA LEU A 682 -26.10 -9.30 3.75
C LEU A 682 -27.46 -8.76 4.24
N LYS A 683 -28.52 -9.48 3.88
CA LYS A 683 -29.89 -9.22 4.36
C LYS A 683 -30.35 -10.25 5.39
N GLU A 684 -29.53 -11.27 5.65
CA GLU A 684 -29.77 -12.33 6.63
C GLU A 684 -28.73 -12.24 7.76
N PRO A 685 -29.00 -12.84 8.94
CA PRO A 685 -28.03 -12.91 10.03
C PRO A 685 -26.70 -13.51 9.60
N HIS A 686 -25.61 -12.85 9.98
CA HIS A 686 -24.27 -13.32 9.67
C HIS A 686 -23.96 -14.62 10.43
N PRO A 687 -23.40 -15.66 9.79
CA PRO A 687 -23.01 -16.89 10.47
C PRO A 687 -22.02 -16.65 11.61
N SER A 688 -22.15 -17.38 12.72
CA SER A 688 -21.19 -17.35 13.82
C SER A 688 -19.90 -18.11 13.46
N ARG A 689 -18.76 -17.64 13.95
CA ARG A 689 -17.48 -18.33 13.76
C ARG A 689 -17.44 -19.58 14.65
N LEU A 690 -16.86 -20.67 14.16
CA LEU A 690 -16.67 -21.88 14.98
C LEU A 690 -15.65 -21.62 16.10
N SER A 691 -15.78 -22.32 17.23
CA SER A 691 -14.73 -22.32 18.26
C SER A 691 -13.44 -22.96 17.73
N ALA A 692 -12.30 -22.70 18.37
CA ALA A 692 -11.02 -23.28 17.96
C ALA A 692 -11.11 -24.81 17.90
N GLU A 693 -11.73 -25.41 18.91
CA GLU A 693 -11.91 -26.85 19.05
C GLU A 693 -12.84 -27.42 17.99
N GLU A 694 -13.98 -26.77 17.73
CA GLU A 694 -14.93 -27.19 16.69
C GLU A 694 -14.34 -27.09 15.29
N ALA A 695 -13.59 -26.03 15.00
CA ALA A 695 -12.92 -25.85 13.72
C ALA A 695 -11.89 -26.97 13.48
N VAL A 696 -11.07 -27.29 14.48
CA VAL A 696 -10.12 -28.42 14.41
C VAL A 696 -10.87 -29.73 14.27
N GLN A 697 -11.97 -29.96 15.00
CA GLN A 697 -12.79 -31.16 14.88
C GLN A 697 -13.48 -31.31 13.52
N LYS A 698 -13.91 -30.20 12.93
CA LYS A 698 -14.53 -30.16 11.60
C LYS A 698 -13.49 -30.38 10.52
N GLN A 699 -12.34 -29.70 10.56
CA GLN A 699 -11.21 -29.95 9.66
C GLN A 699 -10.77 -31.42 9.74
N THR A 700 -10.75 -31.97 10.96
CA THR A 700 -10.50 -33.40 11.19
C THR A 700 -11.69 -34.31 10.86
N LYS A 701 -12.75 -33.86 10.20
CA LYS A 701 -13.89 -34.68 9.76
C LYS A 701 -14.22 -34.46 8.28
N THR A 702 -14.07 -33.24 7.76
CA THR A 702 -14.54 -32.87 6.42
C THR A 702 -13.54 -33.09 5.28
N ASP A 703 -12.21 -33.00 5.45
CA ASP A 703 -11.26 -33.30 4.35
C ASP A 703 -9.80 -33.36 4.83
N THR A 704 -8.98 -34.20 4.16
CA THR A 704 -7.55 -34.14 3.77
C THR A 704 -6.52 -33.14 4.35
N SER A 705 -6.76 -32.42 5.45
CA SER A 705 -5.85 -31.34 5.92
C SER A 705 -4.65 -31.89 6.70
N THR A 706 -3.46 -31.37 6.36
CA THR A 706 -2.21 -31.62 7.08
C THR A 706 -2.25 -30.97 8.48
N PHE A 707 -1.60 -31.57 9.48
CA PHE A 707 -1.51 -30.97 10.82
C PHE A 707 -0.57 -29.78 10.83
N ASN A 708 -0.95 -28.66 11.46
CA ASN A 708 -0.05 -27.55 11.71
C ASN A 708 0.86 -27.87 12.90
N LEU A 709 2.17 -27.95 12.67
CA LEU A 709 3.14 -28.35 13.68
C LEU A 709 3.25 -27.36 14.84
N PHE A 710 3.01 -26.06 14.60
CA PHE A 710 3.14 -25.02 15.62
C PHE A 710 2.01 -25.04 16.64
N GLN A 711 0.89 -25.69 16.34
CA GLN A 711 -0.19 -25.92 17.30
C GLN A 711 0.08 -27.12 18.22
N HIS A 712 1.05 -27.97 17.87
CA HIS A 712 1.35 -29.23 18.55
C HIS A 712 2.86 -29.38 18.83
N LEU A 713 3.53 -28.29 19.20
CA LEU A 713 4.98 -28.26 19.46
C LEU A 713 5.49 -29.32 20.46
N PRO A 714 4.75 -29.70 21.53
CA PRO A 714 5.20 -30.77 22.44
C PRO A 714 5.22 -32.18 21.83
N GLU A 715 4.53 -32.40 20.70
CA GLU A 715 4.36 -33.70 20.06
C GLU A 715 5.29 -33.91 18.86
N LEU A 716 6.29 -33.05 18.67
CA LEU A 716 7.20 -33.11 17.53
C LEU A 716 8.05 -34.38 17.53
N LYS A 717 8.12 -35.03 16.37
CA LYS A 717 8.96 -36.19 16.09
C LYS A 717 9.90 -35.91 14.92
N SER A 718 11.09 -36.48 14.98
CA SER A 718 12.12 -36.39 13.95
C SER A 718 12.33 -37.72 13.24
N PHE A 719 12.40 -37.67 11.91
CA PHE A 719 12.67 -38.80 11.02
C PHE A 719 13.85 -38.42 10.14
N PHE A 720 14.79 -39.32 9.87
CA PHE A 720 15.90 -39.04 8.96
C PHE A 720 15.74 -39.81 7.66
N ILE A 721 16.20 -39.21 6.57
CA ILE A 721 16.24 -39.83 5.24
C ILE A 721 17.71 -40.04 4.82
N GLU A 722 18.06 -41.26 4.42
CA GLU A 722 19.38 -41.68 3.95
C GLU A 722 19.45 -41.83 2.41
N GLY A 723 20.67 -41.81 1.87
CA GLY A 723 20.90 -42.03 0.44
C GLY A 723 20.48 -40.86 -0.44
N ILE A 724 20.40 -39.65 0.12
CA ILE A 724 20.34 -38.40 -0.66
C ILE A 724 21.77 -37.99 -1.02
N SER A 725 22.64 -37.85 -0.03
CA SER A 725 24.00 -37.33 -0.23
C SER A 725 24.96 -37.94 0.81
N ASP A 726 25.11 -39.25 0.82
CA ASP A 726 25.82 -39.95 1.92
C ASP A 726 27.25 -39.43 2.14
N GLY A 727 27.50 -38.86 3.32
CA GLY A 727 28.81 -38.31 3.72
C GLY A 727 29.18 -36.97 3.07
N ILE A 728 28.25 -36.32 2.36
CA ILE A 728 28.45 -35.01 1.74
C ILE A 728 27.36 -34.06 2.26
N PRO A 729 27.70 -32.88 2.82
CA PRO A 729 26.74 -31.98 3.45
C PRO A 729 25.55 -31.61 2.56
N LEU A 730 24.36 -31.61 3.14
CA LEU A 730 23.12 -31.19 2.48
C LEU A 730 22.87 -29.70 2.75
N ILE A 731 23.17 -28.86 1.76
CA ILE A 731 23.18 -27.39 1.91
C ILE A 731 21.84 -26.71 1.60
N LYS A 732 20.92 -27.40 0.91
CA LYS A 732 19.57 -26.88 0.66
C LYS A 732 18.57 -28.02 0.59
N ALA A 733 17.41 -27.83 1.22
CA ALA A 733 16.22 -28.65 1.04
C ALA A 733 14.99 -27.74 1.06
N ILE A 734 14.17 -27.77 0.01
CA ILE A 734 13.02 -26.87 -0.13
C ILE A 734 11.86 -27.54 -0.87
N VAL A 735 10.63 -27.26 -0.43
CA VAL A 735 9.39 -27.59 -1.14
C VAL A 735 8.71 -26.28 -1.55
N PRO A 736 8.87 -25.84 -2.81
CA PRO A 736 8.33 -24.56 -3.26
C PRO A 736 6.81 -24.46 -3.11
N LYS A 737 6.30 -23.27 -2.73
CA LYS A 737 4.91 -23.06 -2.26
C LYS A 737 3.84 -23.10 -3.37
N ASN A 738 4.20 -22.71 -4.60
CA ASN A 738 3.26 -22.50 -5.72
C ASN A 738 3.59 -23.42 -6.89
N GLN A 739 3.46 -24.73 -6.68
CA GLN A 739 3.61 -25.72 -7.73
C GLN A 739 2.29 -25.90 -8.48
N SER A 740 2.28 -25.63 -9.79
CA SER A 740 1.09 -25.75 -10.64
C SER A 740 0.61 -27.20 -10.70
N ARG A 741 -0.59 -27.47 -10.17
CA ARG A 741 -1.27 -28.76 -10.30
C ARG A 741 -2.16 -28.76 -11.55
N SER A 742 -2.14 -29.86 -12.31
CA SER A 742 -3.20 -30.12 -13.27
C SER A 742 -4.47 -30.51 -12.50
N PHE A 743 -5.66 -30.05 -12.92
CA PHE A 743 -6.94 -30.41 -12.28
C PHE A 743 -7.15 -31.94 -12.18
N ILE A 744 -6.46 -32.72 -13.00
CA ILE A 744 -6.55 -34.19 -13.12
C ILE A 744 -5.67 -34.91 -12.07
N SER A 745 -4.82 -34.21 -11.31
CA SER A 745 -3.79 -34.80 -10.44
C SER A 745 -3.94 -34.44 -8.94
N GLN A 746 -5.13 -34.54 -8.37
CA GLN A 746 -5.27 -34.53 -6.90
C GLN A 746 -4.54 -35.76 -6.32
N GLY A 747 -3.52 -35.52 -5.48
CA GLY A 747 -2.70 -36.56 -4.83
C GLY A 747 -1.34 -36.86 -5.47
N SER A 748 -0.92 -36.13 -6.51
CA SER A 748 0.44 -36.26 -7.05
C SER A 748 1.49 -35.60 -6.13
N PRO A 749 2.68 -36.22 -5.95
CA PRO A 749 3.75 -35.68 -5.12
C PRO A 749 4.23 -34.31 -5.64
N GLU A 750 4.40 -33.38 -4.71
CA GLU A 750 5.09 -32.10 -4.92
C GLU A 750 6.59 -32.34 -5.10
N LEU A 751 7.28 -31.40 -5.73
CA LEU A 751 8.73 -31.44 -5.87
C LEU A 751 9.40 -30.90 -4.61
N LEU A 752 10.26 -31.74 -4.03
CA LEU A 752 11.25 -31.36 -3.03
C LEU A 752 12.61 -31.28 -3.74
N VAL A 753 13.21 -30.10 -3.71
CA VAL A 753 14.52 -29.85 -4.32
C VAL A 753 15.58 -29.90 -3.24
N THR A 754 16.62 -30.71 -3.46
CA THR A 754 17.81 -30.75 -2.62
C THR A 754 19.04 -30.30 -3.39
N VAL A 755 19.99 -29.69 -2.68
CA VAL A 755 21.33 -29.38 -3.19
C VAL A 755 22.35 -29.83 -2.15
N SER A 756 23.33 -30.61 -2.56
CA SER A 756 24.46 -31.05 -1.74
C SER A 756 25.70 -30.16 -1.95
N MET A 757 26.69 -30.29 -1.07
CA MET A 757 27.94 -29.52 -1.13
C MET A 757 28.78 -29.77 -2.38
N ASN A 758 28.67 -30.95 -3.00
CA ASN A 758 29.25 -31.26 -4.32
C ASN A 758 28.35 -30.84 -5.49
N TYR A 759 27.35 -29.99 -5.22
CA TYR A 759 26.47 -29.34 -6.19
C TYR A 759 25.55 -30.27 -6.97
N VAL A 760 25.25 -31.42 -6.40
CA VAL A 760 24.30 -32.38 -6.96
C VAL A 760 22.91 -31.92 -6.60
N ILE A 761 22.04 -31.92 -7.60
CA ILE A 761 20.66 -31.49 -7.47
C ILE A 761 19.74 -32.71 -7.50
N GLY A 762 18.94 -32.87 -6.46
CA GLY A 762 17.85 -33.84 -6.41
C GLY A 762 16.49 -33.18 -6.60
N THR A 763 15.63 -33.79 -7.42
CA THR A 763 14.21 -33.40 -7.51
C THR A 763 13.34 -34.58 -7.05
N HIS A 764 13.13 -34.66 -5.75
CA HIS A 764 12.42 -35.73 -5.07
C HIS A 764 10.90 -35.47 -5.09
N GLY A 765 10.10 -36.52 -5.00
CA GLY A 765 8.67 -36.39 -4.75
C GLY A 765 8.39 -36.26 -3.25
N TRP A 766 7.49 -35.35 -2.89
CA TRP A 766 7.09 -35.03 -1.53
C TRP A 766 5.57 -35.04 -1.42
N LEU A 767 5.05 -35.80 -0.46
CA LEU A 767 3.67 -35.69 -0.03
C LEU A 767 3.66 -35.54 1.49
N PRO A 768 3.05 -34.47 2.03
CA PRO A 768 2.83 -34.37 3.47
C PRO A 768 1.84 -35.45 3.94
N TYR A 769 1.72 -35.60 5.25
CA TYR A 769 0.71 -36.47 5.87
C TYR A 769 -0.69 -36.25 5.29
N ASP A 770 -1.32 -37.33 4.82
CA ASP A 770 -2.74 -37.38 4.45
C ASP A 770 -3.37 -38.55 5.22
N ARG A 771 -4.62 -38.42 5.67
CA ARG A 771 -5.42 -39.50 6.28
C ARG A 771 -5.51 -40.74 5.39
N ASN A 772 -5.36 -40.59 4.08
CA ASN A 772 -5.30 -41.70 3.12
C ASN A 772 -3.94 -42.42 3.08
N ILE A 773 -2.91 -41.84 3.69
CA ILE A 773 -1.53 -42.34 3.75
C ILE A 773 -1.22 -42.74 5.19
N SER A 774 -0.86 -44.01 5.43
CA SER A 774 -0.59 -44.53 6.78
C SER A 774 0.74 -44.07 7.42
N ASN A 775 1.45 -43.13 6.79
CA ASN A 775 2.82 -42.72 7.14
C ASN A 775 2.89 -41.22 7.46
N TYR A 776 3.84 -40.79 8.30
CA TYR A 776 4.07 -39.37 8.66
C TYR A 776 4.26 -38.45 7.44
N PHE A 777 4.86 -38.95 6.37
CA PHE A 777 4.97 -38.29 5.06
C PHE A 777 5.30 -39.37 4.02
N THR A 778 5.23 -39.03 2.72
CA THR A 778 5.80 -39.85 1.65
C THR A 778 6.92 -39.10 0.96
N PHE A 779 8.09 -39.73 0.91
CA PHE A 779 9.25 -39.25 0.17
C PHE A 779 9.57 -40.20 -0.97
N ILE A 780 9.64 -39.67 -2.19
CA ILE A 780 10.00 -40.42 -3.38
C ILE A 780 11.38 -39.93 -3.82
N ARG A 781 12.40 -40.72 -3.49
CA ARG A 781 13.78 -40.35 -3.81
C ARG A 781 14.01 -40.30 -5.32
N ASP A 782 14.65 -39.22 -5.76
CA ASP A 782 15.20 -39.11 -7.10
C ASP A 782 16.40 -40.04 -7.30
N GLN A 783 16.27 -41.03 -8.18
CA GLN A 783 17.33 -42.00 -8.48
C GLN A 783 18.53 -41.39 -9.20
N THR A 784 18.38 -40.19 -9.77
CA THR A 784 19.49 -39.53 -10.48
C THR A 784 20.58 -39.05 -9.53
N VAL A 785 20.25 -38.81 -8.25
CA VAL A 785 21.19 -38.30 -7.25
C VAL A 785 22.26 -39.33 -6.88
N THR A 786 21.90 -40.62 -6.84
CA THR A 786 22.82 -41.72 -6.50
C THR A 786 23.50 -42.35 -7.71
N ASN A 787 22.99 -42.12 -8.92
CA ASN A 787 23.55 -42.68 -10.15
C ASN A 787 24.47 -41.66 -10.85
N PRO A 788 25.81 -41.85 -10.81
CA PRO A 788 26.76 -40.88 -11.35
C PRO A 788 26.60 -40.58 -12.84
N LYS A 789 25.99 -41.49 -13.62
CA LYS A 789 25.78 -41.30 -15.07
C LYS A 789 24.62 -40.37 -15.40
N THR A 790 23.66 -40.26 -14.50
CA THR A 790 22.43 -39.48 -14.68
C THR A 790 22.37 -38.28 -13.74
N GLN A 791 23.39 -38.12 -12.91
CA GLN A 791 23.48 -37.08 -11.90
C GLN A 791 23.40 -35.71 -12.55
N ARG A 792 22.53 -34.87 -11.99
CA ARG A 792 22.43 -33.46 -12.37
C ARG A 792 23.27 -32.67 -11.39
N SER A 793 24.28 -31.99 -11.90
CA SER A 793 25.12 -31.11 -11.12
C SER A 793 25.19 -29.71 -11.74
N MET A 794 25.42 -28.73 -10.89
CA MET A 794 25.81 -27.39 -11.34
C MET A 794 27.23 -27.44 -11.94
N ASN A 795 27.48 -26.64 -12.97
CA ASN A 795 28.80 -26.56 -13.61
C ASN A 795 29.49 -25.24 -13.22
N GLY A 796 30.71 -25.32 -12.69
CA GLY A 796 31.57 -24.17 -12.43
C GLY A 796 32.29 -24.29 -11.09
N PRO A 797 33.58 -23.91 -11.00
CA PRO A 797 34.25 -23.88 -9.70
C PRO A 797 33.70 -22.71 -8.87
N PHE A 798 33.26 -22.99 -7.65
CA PHE A 798 32.91 -21.94 -6.69
C PHE A 798 34.18 -21.20 -6.26
N ALA A 799 34.02 -19.95 -5.84
CA ALA A 799 35.15 -19.12 -5.45
C ALA A 799 35.92 -19.73 -4.25
N PRO A 800 37.26 -19.86 -4.33
CA PRO A 800 38.07 -20.37 -3.21
C PRO A 800 37.92 -19.48 -1.96
N GLY A 801 37.71 -20.09 -0.80
CA GLY A 801 37.58 -19.39 0.47
C GLY A 801 36.21 -18.74 0.74
N LEU A 802 35.23 -18.92 -0.15
CA LEU A 802 33.84 -18.61 0.14
C LEU A 802 33.20 -19.74 0.96
N GLU A 803 32.57 -19.41 2.08
CA GLU A 803 31.74 -20.35 2.83
C GLU A 803 30.44 -20.63 2.05
N ILE A 804 30.20 -21.89 1.71
CA ILE A 804 29.02 -22.29 0.93
C ILE A 804 27.84 -22.42 1.90
N THR A 805 26.86 -21.54 1.76
CA THR A 805 25.66 -21.50 2.61
C THR A 805 24.38 -21.76 1.81
N SER A 806 23.28 -22.05 2.51
CA SER A 806 21.97 -22.28 1.90
C SER A 806 21.44 -21.06 1.10
N LYS A 807 21.97 -19.85 1.34
CA LYS A 807 21.55 -18.61 0.69
C LYS A 807 22.13 -18.38 -0.70
N LEU A 808 23.16 -19.14 -1.07
CA LEU A 808 23.68 -19.11 -2.43
C LEU A 808 22.73 -19.79 -3.43
N PHE A 809 21.73 -20.53 -2.93
CA PHE A 809 20.81 -21.32 -3.74
C PHE A 809 19.35 -20.94 -3.46
N ILE A 810 18.65 -20.46 -4.48
CA ILE A 810 17.23 -20.09 -4.41
C ILE A 810 16.46 -20.83 -5.50
N VAL A 811 15.36 -21.47 -5.12
CA VAL A 811 14.48 -22.19 -6.04
C VAL A 811 13.27 -21.30 -6.36
N SER A 812 12.87 -21.24 -7.63
CA SER A 812 11.66 -20.52 -8.02
C SER A 812 10.42 -21.11 -7.35
N HIS A 813 9.38 -20.30 -7.17
CA HIS A 813 8.15 -20.70 -6.48
C HIS A 813 7.41 -21.89 -7.12
N ASP A 814 7.64 -22.13 -8.41
CA ASP A 814 7.07 -23.23 -9.18
C ASP A 814 7.99 -24.46 -9.30
N ALA A 815 9.13 -24.46 -8.60
CA ALA A 815 10.14 -25.52 -8.63
C ALA A 815 10.76 -25.81 -10.01
N LYS A 816 10.70 -24.86 -10.97
CA LYS A 816 11.25 -25.06 -12.33
C LYS A 816 12.64 -24.47 -12.52
N LEU A 817 13.02 -23.45 -11.78
CA LEU A 817 14.31 -22.79 -11.87
C LEU A 817 15.06 -22.87 -10.54
N LEU A 818 16.39 -23.03 -10.64
CA LEU A 818 17.34 -22.88 -9.54
C LEU A 818 18.28 -21.72 -9.88
N PHE A 819 18.31 -20.72 -9.01
CA PHE A 819 19.27 -19.62 -9.04
C PHE A 819 20.44 -19.97 -8.14
N SER A 820 21.66 -19.74 -8.62
CA SER A 820 22.88 -19.98 -7.86
C SER A 820 23.84 -18.79 -7.94
N ALA A 821 24.55 -18.56 -6.85
CA ALA A 821 25.60 -17.55 -6.68
C ALA A 821 26.87 -18.17 -6.07
N GLY A 822 27.93 -17.39 -5.90
CA GLY A 822 29.20 -17.83 -5.32
C GLY A 822 30.22 -18.37 -6.33
N HIS A 823 29.93 -18.21 -7.62
CA HIS A 823 30.82 -18.60 -8.71
C HIS A 823 32.05 -17.69 -8.77
N TRP A 824 33.20 -18.25 -9.13
CA TRP A 824 34.47 -17.53 -9.27
C TRP A 824 34.46 -16.39 -10.30
N ASP A 825 33.51 -16.41 -11.23
CA ASP A 825 33.33 -15.44 -12.32
C ASP A 825 32.28 -14.37 -11.99
N ASN A 826 31.88 -14.27 -10.72
CA ASN A 826 30.90 -13.31 -10.19
C ASN A 826 29.49 -13.44 -10.79
N SER A 827 29.21 -14.58 -11.42
CA SER A 827 27.94 -14.80 -12.10
C SER A 827 26.81 -15.24 -11.17
N ILE A 828 25.59 -14.87 -11.57
CA ILE A 828 24.37 -15.53 -11.12
C ILE A 828 23.92 -16.46 -12.24
N GLN A 829 23.93 -17.76 -11.97
CA GLN A 829 23.51 -18.77 -12.94
C GLN A 829 22.08 -19.23 -12.67
N VAL A 830 21.31 -19.37 -13.74
CA VAL A 830 19.92 -19.86 -13.71
C VAL A 830 19.87 -21.23 -14.37
N MET A 831 19.50 -22.26 -13.64
CA MET A 831 19.34 -23.62 -14.15
C MET A 831 17.86 -24.02 -14.23
N SER A 832 17.46 -24.63 -15.34
CA SER A 832 16.17 -25.30 -15.46
C SER A 832 16.23 -26.66 -14.78
N LEU A 833 15.45 -26.85 -13.72
CA LEU A 833 15.33 -28.11 -12.98
C LEU A 833 14.66 -29.21 -13.82
N THR A 834 13.75 -28.82 -14.73
CA THR A 834 13.08 -29.75 -15.65
C THR A 834 14.00 -30.26 -16.76
N LYS A 835 14.89 -29.39 -17.29
CA LYS A 835 15.79 -29.75 -18.39
C LYS A 835 17.19 -30.15 -17.92
N GLY A 836 17.55 -29.88 -16.66
CA GLY A 836 18.89 -30.09 -16.12
C GLY A 836 19.96 -29.27 -16.83
N LYS A 837 19.62 -28.07 -17.34
CA LYS A 837 20.52 -27.22 -18.14
C LYS A 837 20.48 -25.77 -17.68
N ILE A 838 21.62 -25.09 -17.80
CA ILE A 838 21.73 -23.65 -17.55
C ILE A 838 20.96 -22.90 -18.65
N VAL A 839 20.06 -22.01 -18.24
CA VAL A 839 19.22 -21.16 -19.09
C VAL A 839 19.85 -19.79 -19.29
N SER A 840 20.43 -19.22 -18.22
CA SER A 840 20.99 -17.87 -18.24
C SER A 840 22.22 -17.76 -17.35
N HIS A 841 23.11 -16.84 -17.73
CA HIS A 841 24.33 -16.47 -17.02
C HIS A 841 24.42 -14.96 -16.93
N ASN A 842 24.31 -14.40 -15.72
CA ASN A 842 24.27 -12.95 -15.51
C ASN A 842 25.49 -12.49 -14.73
N ILE A 843 26.42 -11.79 -15.40
CA ILE A 843 27.62 -11.19 -14.80
C ILE A 843 27.43 -9.68 -14.76
N ARG A 844 27.23 -9.13 -13.57
CA ARG A 844 27.09 -7.67 -13.34
C ARG A 844 27.77 -7.19 -12.09
N HIS A 845 27.83 -8.02 -11.04
CA HIS A 845 28.64 -7.75 -9.87
C HIS A 845 30.13 -7.71 -10.24
N MET A 846 30.87 -6.86 -9.53
CA MET A 846 32.30 -6.68 -9.74
C MET A 846 33.14 -7.69 -8.95
N ASP A 847 32.55 -8.33 -7.94
CA ASP A 847 33.14 -9.36 -7.10
C ASP A 847 32.11 -10.46 -6.79
N ILE A 848 32.52 -11.49 -6.07
CA ILE A 848 31.77 -12.71 -5.79
C ILE A 848 30.43 -12.38 -5.13
N VAL A 849 29.36 -12.98 -5.67
CA VAL A 849 28.02 -12.91 -5.09
C VAL A 849 27.95 -13.86 -3.89
N THR A 850 27.72 -13.32 -2.70
CA THR A 850 27.81 -14.01 -1.41
C THR A 850 26.46 -14.50 -0.89
N CYS A 851 25.35 -13.90 -1.34
CA CYS A 851 24.01 -14.27 -0.87
C CYS A 851 22.92 -13.88 -1.89
N LEU A 852 21.82 -14.65 -1.89
CA LEU A 852 20.61 -14.42 -2.68
C LEU A 852 19.37 -14.51 -1.80
N ALA A 853 18.31 -13.80 -2.18
CA ALA A 853 16.95 -13.99 -1.66
C ALA A 853 15.89 -13.69 -2.73
N THR A 854 14.72 -14.30 -2.62
CA THR A 854 13.56 -14.04 -3.50
C THR A 854 12.42 -13.45 -2.69
N ASP A 855 11.60 -12.64 -3.37
CA ASP A 855 10.35 -12.13 -2.83
C ASP A 855 9.30 -13.25 -2.65
N TYR A 856 8.23 -12.94 -1.91
CA TYR A 856 7.11 -13.86 -1.74
C TYR A 856 6.35 -14.12 -3.04
N CYS A 857 6.30 -13.14 -3.96
CA CYS A 857 5.60 -13.26 -5.25
C CYS A 857 6.35 -14.10 -6.29
N GLY A 858 7.67 -14.23 -6.18
CA GLY A 858 8.50 -14.82 -7.23
C GLY A 858 8.71 -13.92 -8.44
N ILE A 859 8.65 -12.60 -8.25
CA ILE A 859 8.81 -11.60 -9.31
C ILE A 859 10.20 -10.98 -9.25
N HIS A 860 10.75 -10.81 -8.04
CA HIS A 860 12.04 -10.18 -7.82
C HIS A 860 13.01 -11.08 -7.04
N LEU A 861 14.27 -11.05 -7.48
CA LEU A 861 15.41 -11.65 -6.80
C LEU A 861 16.36 -10.54 -6.34
N ILE A 862 16.93 -10.65 -5.15
CA ILE A 862 18.01 -9.76 -4.68
C ILE A 862 19.30 -10.56 -4.53
N SER A 863 20.42 -9.95 -4.90
CA SER A 863 21.76 -10.47 -4.69
C SER A 863 22.61 -9.50 -3.88
N GLY A 864 23.42 -10.02 -2.96
CA GLY A 864 24.48 -9.28 -2.26
C GLY A 864 25.85 -9.80 -2.66
N SER A 865 26.85 -8.92 -2.72
CA SER A 865 28.21 -9.26 -3.17
C SER A 865 29.29 -8.72 -2.24
N ARG A 866 30.48 -9.31 -2.35
CA ARG A 866 31.75 -8.81 -1.81
C ARG A 866 32.13 -7.43 -2.36
N ASP A 867 31.55 -7.01 -3.49
CA ASP A 867 31.73 -5.68 -4.07
C ASP A 867 31.01 -4.54 -3.29
N THR A 868 30.43 -4.85 -2.12
CA THR A 868 29.67 -3.95 -1.23
C THR A 868 28.31 -3.48 -1.77
N THR A 869 27.88 -3.99 -2.93
CA THR A 869 26.59 -3.64 -3.54
C THR A 869 25.56 -4.75 -3.40
N CYS A 870 24.29 -4.35 -3.42
CA CYS A 870 23.18 -5.27 -3.65
C CYS A 870 22.51 -4.95 -4.98
N MET A 871 22.06 -5.96 -5.72
CA MET A 871 21.31 -5.77 -6.96
C MET A 871 19.94 -6.44 -6.87
N VAL A 872 18.91 -5.72 -7.28
CA VAL A 872 17.55 -6.26 -7.44
C VAL A 872 17.36 -6.63 -8.90
N TRP A 873 16.83 -7.82 -9.15
CA TRP A 873 16.65 -8.41 -10.47
C TRP A 873 15.17 -8.74 -10.68
N GLN A 874 14.69 -8.55 -11.90
CA GLN A 874 13.38 -9.02 -12.30
C GLN A 874 13.46 -10.45 -12.84
N ILE A 875 12.65 -11.36 -12.30
CA ILE A 875 12.48 -12.71 -12.82
C ILE A 875 11.59 -12.62 -14.05
N THR A 876 12.09 -13.08 -15.21
CA THR A 876 11.34 -13.00 -16.46
C THR A 876 10.27 -14.09 -16.47
N GLN A 877 9.02 -13.69 -16.74
CA GLN A 877 7.87 -14.59 -16.76
C GLN A 877 7.24 -14.59 -18.16
N GLN A 878 6.84 -15.77 -18.64
CA GLN A 878 6.09 -15.95 -19.89
C GLN A 878 4.81 -16.72 -19.56
N GLY A 879 3.64 -16.11 -19.78
CA GLY A 879 2.35 -16.69 -19.40
C GLY A 879 2.23 -17.02 -17.90
N GLY A 880 2.87 -16.22 -17.03
CA GLY A 880 2.90 -16.44 -15.57
C GLY A 880 3.90 -17.50 -15.09
N ILE A 881 4.65 -18.14 -15.99
CA ILE A 881 5.69 -19.12 -15.64
C ILE A 881 7.07 -18.45 -15.67
N PRO A 882 7.89 -18.59 -14.61
CA PRO A 882 9.25 -18.08 -14.62
C PRO A 882 10.11 -18.82 -15.66
N VAL A 883 10.73 -18.07 -16.56
CA VAL A 883 11.57 -18.59 -17.65
C VAL A 883 13.04 -18.21 -17.52
N GLY A 884 13.38 -17.20 -16.73
CA GLY A 884 14.76 -16.77 -16.53
C GLY A 884 14.90 -15.55 -15.61
N LEU A 885 16.04 -14.86 -15.75
CA LEU A 885 16.36 -13.64 -15.00
C LEU A 885 16.73 -12.53 -16.00
N ALA A 886 16.27 -11.31 -15.74
CA ALA A 886 16.58 -10.16 -16.59
C ALA A 886 18.09 -9.90 -16.69
N SER A 887 18.56 -9.51 -17.88
CA SER A 887 19.99 -9.30 -18.17
C SER A 887 20.57 -8.00 -17.61
N LYS A 888 19.70 -7.09 -17.16
CA LYS A 888 20.04 -5.86 -16.44
C LYS A 888 19.32 -5.89 -15.09
N PRO A 889 20.01 -5.51 -14.00
CA PRO A 889 19.35 -5.37 -12.71
C PRO A 889 18.28 -4.28 -12.79
N PHE A 890 17.17 -4.51 -12.09
CA PHE A 890 16.10 -3.55 -11.90
C PHE A 890 16.58 -2.35 -11.07
N GLN A 891 17.36 -2.60 -10.01
CA GLN A 891 18.03 -1.57 -9.22
C GLN A 891 19.40 -2.02 -8.74
N ILE A 892 20.29 -1.05 -8.50
CA ILE A 892 21.58 -1.24 -7.84
C ILE A 892 21.58 -0.42 -6.56
N LEU A 893 21.82 -1.08 -5.43
CA LEU A 893 21.73 -0.54 -4.09
C LEU A 893 23.14 -0.40 -3.51
N TYR A 894 23.44 0.81 -3.03
CA TYR A 894 24.74 1.18 -2.48
C TYR A 894 24.61 1.58 -1.00
N GLY A 895 25.71 1.45 -0.26
CA GLY A 895 25.84 2.06 1.08
C GLY A 895 26.68 1.28 2.09
N HIS A 896 26.90 -0.02 1.86
CA HIS A 896 27.78 -0.82 2.71
C HIS A 896 29.25 -0.45 2.49
N THR A 897 30.05 -0.63 3.54
CA THR A 897 31.50 -0.37 3.49
C THR A 897 32.32 -1.65 3.43
N ASP A 898 31.69 -2.81 3.54
CA ASP A 898 32.32 -4.13 3.52
C ASP A 898 31.38 -5.18 2.90
N GLU A 899 31.83 -6.42 2.77
CA GLU A 899 31.12 -7.52 2.10
C GLU A 899 29.67 -7.66 2.60
N VAL A 900 28.72 -7.79 1.68
CA VAL A 900 27.33 -8.11 2.04
C VAL A 900 27.27 -9.60 2.36
N LEU A 901 26.72 -9.99 3.52
CA LEU A 901 26.67 -11.41 3.95
C LEU A 901 25.25 -11.98 3.90
N SER A 902 24.24 -11.12 4.00
CA SER A 902 22.85 -11.54 3.98
C SER A 902 21.96 -10.49 3.32
N VAL A 903 20.91 -10.94 2.64
CA VAL A 903 19.93 -10.08 1.95
C VAL A 903 18.53 -10.63 2.16
N GLY A 904 17.54 -9.75 2.14
CA GLY A 904 16.12 -10.06 2.19
C GLY A 904 15.33 -9.04 1.37
N ILE A 905 14.23 -9.48 0.78
CA ILE A 905 13.40 -8.64 -0.09
C ILE A 905 11.92 -8.87 0.20
N SER A 906 11.17 -7.76 0.28
CA SER A 906 9.71 -7.75 0.42
C SER A 906 9.15 -6.74 -0.57
N THR A 907 8.61 -7.23 -1.69
CA THR A 907 7.92 -6.42 -2.71
C THR A 907 6.73 -5.68 -2.14
N GLU A 908 5.98 -6.36 -1.26
CA GLU A 908 4.77 -5.84 -0.61
C GLU A 908 5.04 -4.58 0.21
N LEU A 909 6.17 -4.56 0.91
CA LEU A 909 6.56 -3.42 1.73
C LEU A 909 7.54 -2.49 1.00
N ASP A 910 7.75 -2.70 -0.31
CA ASP A 910 8.74 -2.00 -1.12
C ASP A 910 10.12 -1.94 -0.42
N MET A 911 10.58 -3.06 0.15
CA MET A 911 11.71 -3.08 1.08
C MET A 911 12.76 -4.11 0.69
N ALA A 912 13.98 -3.64 0.45
CA ALA A 912 15.18 -4.46 0.34
C ALA A 912 16.04 -4.23 1.59
N VAL A 913 16.45 -5.31 2.24
CA VAL A 913 17.26 -5.27 3.47
C VAL A 913 18.55 -6.04 3.25
N SER A 914 19.68 -5.45 3.58
CA SER A 914 21.00 -6.06 3.41
C SER A 914 21.81 -5.96 4.70
N GLY A 915 22.43 -7.06 5.11
CA GLY A 915 23.33 -7.16 6.27
C GLY A 915 24.75 -7.42 5.81
N SER A 916 25.71 -6.72 6.40
CA SER A 916 27.12 -6.73 5.97
C SER A 916 28.06 -7.12 7.11
N ARG A 917 29.29 -7.46 6.71
CA ARG A 917 30.45 -7.59 7.59
C ARG A 917 30.82 -6.27 8.28
N ASP A 918 30.36 -5.13 7.77
CA ASP A 918 30.52 -3.81 8.41
C ASP A 918 29.70 -3.62 9.71
N GLY A 919 28.95 -4.64 10.12
CA GLY A 919 28.14 -4.64 11.34
C GLY A 919 26.83 -3.88 11.24
N THR A 920 26.46 -3.44 10.04
CA THR A 920 25.24 -2.67 9.81
C THR A 920 24.28 -3.39 8.89
N VAL A 921 23.00 -3.04 9.03
CA VAL A 921 21.93 -3.46 8.13
C VAL A 921 21.37 -2.23 7.45
N ILE A 922 21.24 -2.25 6.14
CA ILE A 922 20.70 -1.12 5.38
C ILE A 922 19.35 -1.50 4.78
N ILE A 923 18.42 -0.55 4.83
CA ILE A 923 17.10 -0.65 4.20
C ILE A 923 17.04 0.29 3.01
N HIS A 924 16.66 -0.24 1.85
CA HIS A 924 16.36 0.51 0.63
C HIS A 924 14.93 0.25 0.14
N THR A 925 14.42 1.16 -0.69
CA THR A 925 13.21 0.92 -1.49
C THR A 925 13.52 0.08 -2.72
N ILE A 926 12.61 -0.83 -3.09
CA ILE A 926 12.76 -1.68 -4.28
C ILE A 926 12.44 -0.88 -5.55
N GLN A 927 11.33 -0.16 -5.56
CA GLN A 927 10.82 0.52 -6.75
C GLN A 927 11.73 1.69 -7.18
N LYS A 928 12.24 2.46 -6.21
CA LYS A 928 13.05 3.66 -6.47
C LYS A 928 14.55 3.47 -6.21
N GLY A 929 14.97 2.36 -5.62
CA GLY A 929 16.37 2.13 -5.23
C GLY A 929 16.89 3.12 -4.18
N GLN A 930 16.00 3.82 -3.47
CA GLN A 930 16.38 4.88 -2.53
C GLN A 930 16.81 4.30 -1.19
N TYR A 931 17.95 4.78 -0.67
CA TYR A 931 18.37 4.56 0.71
C TYR A 931 17.32 5.11 1.67
N MET A 932 16.86 4.28 2.60
CA MET A 932 15.93 4.70 3.65
C MET A 932 16.65 4.96 4.97
N ARG A 933 17.36 3.94 5.50
CA ARG A 933 18.02 4.01 6.81
C ARG A 933 19.03 2.89 7.01
N THR A 934 19.93 3.08 7.98
CA THR A 934 20.84 2.06 8.50
C THR A 934 20.39 1.64 9.90
N LEU A 935 20.21 0.34 10.12
CA LEU A 935 20.03 -0.26 11.44
C LEU A 935 21.40 -0.68 11.99
N ARG A 936 21.60 -0.43 13.28
CA ARG A 936 22.81 -0.83 14.01
C ARG A 936 22.37 -1.65 15.22
N PRO A 937 22.54 -2.98 15.20
CA PRO A 937 22.26 -3.79 16.38
C PRO A 937 23.11 -3.32 17.56
N PRO A 938 22.55 -3.26 18.78
CA PRO A 938 23.31 -2.88 19.95
C PRO A 938 24.44 -3.90 20.20
N CYS A 939 25.64 -3.38 20.41
CA CYS A 939 26.81 -4.16 20.80
C CYS A 939 27.51 -3.43 21.96
N GLU A 940 27.65 -4.08 23.11
CA GLU A 940 28.39 -3.54 24.26
C GLU A 940 29.92 -3.61 24.07
N SER A 941 30.37 -4.40 23.10
CA SER A 941 31.77 -4.66 22.83
C SER A 941 32.35 -3.66 21.82
N SER A 942 33.63 -3.30 22.00
CA SER A 942 34.39 -2.54 21.00
C SER A 942 34.85 -3.37 19.80
N LEU A 943 34.50 -4.67 19.77
CA LEU A 943 34.89 -5.62 18.72
C LEU A 943 34.00 -5.50 17.48
N LEU A 944 34.51 -5.99 16.35
CA LEU A 944 33.80 -5.98 15.06
C LEU A 944 32.59 -6.92 15.12
N LEU A 945 31.39 -6.32 15.01
CA LEU A 945 30.12 -7.00 14.85
C LEU A 945 29.91 -7.29 13.36
N THR A 946 29.41 -8.48 13.02
CA THR A 946 29.03 -8.84 11.66
C THR A 946 27.58 -9.32 11.61
N ILE A 947 26.94 -9.17 10.44
CA ILE A 947 25.55 -9.57 10.22
C ILE A 947 25.46 -10.75 9.24
N PRO A 948 25.82 -11.98 9.68
CA PRO A 948 25.84 -13.13 8.79
C PRO A 948 24.45 -13.64 8.39
N ASN A 949 23.40 -13.44 9.20
CA ASN A 949 22.04 -13.89 8.90
C ASN A 949 21.00 -12.79 9.14
N LEU A 950 20.04 -12.68 8.22
CA LEU A 950 18.87 -11.81 8.36
C LEU A 950 17.65 -12.48 7.73
N ALA A 951 16.47 -12.16 8.25
CA ALA A 951 15.20 -12.59 7.68
C ALA A 951 14.12 -11.51 7.89
N ILE A 952 13.18 -11.42 6.94
CA ILE A 952 12.07 -10.47 6.97
C ILE A 952 10.77 -11.26 7.05
N SER A 953 9.91 -10.94 8.02
CA SER A 953 8.56 -11.49 8.11
C SER A 953 7.62 -10.82 7.09
N TRP A 954 6.53 -11.50 6.76
CA TRP A 954 5.45 -10.95 5.93
C TRP A 954 4.79 -9.68 6.52
N GLU A 955 4.85 -9.51 7.84
CA GLU A 955 4.39 -8.30 8.55
C GLU A 955 5.47 -7.20 8.62
N GLY A 956 6.67 -7.45 8.10
CA GLY A 956 7.75 -6.47 8.06
C GLY A 956 8.67 -6.44 9.27
N HIS A 957 8.47 -7.30 10.27
CA HIS A 957 9.47 -7.53 11.32
C HIS A 957 10.79 -8.03 10.70
N ILE A 958 11.91 -7.43 11.13
CA ILE A 958 13.25 -7.74 10.65
C ILE A 958 13.99 -8.44 11.79
N VAL A 959 14.35 -9.71 11.57
CA VAL A 959 15.16 -10.49 12.52
C VAL A 959 16.59 -10.52 12.02
N ILE A 960 17.51 -10.10 12.89
CA ILE A 960 18.93 -9.98 12.60
C ILE A 960 19.69 -10.91 13.54
N TYR A 961 20.54 -11.75 12.98
CA TYR A 961 21.52 -12.51 13.75
C TYR A 961 22.89 -11.86 13.58
N SER A 962 23.47 -11.47 14.70
CA SER A 962 24.78 -10.84 14.77
C SER A 962 25.81 -11.75 15.44
N SER A 963 27.03 -11.72 14.93
CA SER A 963 28.18 -12.48 15.45
C SER A 963 29.40 -11.56 15.62
N ILE A 964 30.26 -11.86 16.59
CA ILE A 964 31.52 -11.11 16.82
C ILE A 964 32.71 -11.95 16.34
N GLU A 965 33.59 -11.39 15.49
CA GLU A 965 34.63 -12.16 14.77
C GLU A 965 35.86 -12.57 15.62
N GLU A 966 36.16 -11.90 16.75
CA GLU A 966 37.41 -12.16 17.50
C GLU A 966 37.25 -12.85 18.86
N SER A 967 38.20 -13.77 19.10
CA SER A 967 38.29 -14.74 20.20
C SER A 967 38.38 -14.12 21.59
N THR A 968 37.31 -14.26 22.39
CA THR A 968 37.40 -14.74 23.78
C THR A 968 36.12 -15.53 24.12
N THR A 969 36.19 -16.39 25.12
CA THR A 969 35.14 -17.28 25.66
C THR A 969 33.97 -16.54 26.33
N LEU A 970 33.60 -15.35 25.84
CA LEU A 970 32.50 -14.57 26.36
C LEU A 970 31.16 -15.22 25.98
N LYS A 971 30.21 -15.20 26.92
CA LYS A 971 28.85 -15.72 26.78
C LYS A 971 28.00 -14.96 25.75
N ASP A 972 28.54 -13.89 25.15
CA ASP A 972 27.83 -12.90 24.34
C ASP A 972 28.30 -12.82 22.87
N LYS A 973 28.86 -13.91 22.32
CA LYS A 973 29.36 -13.93 20.93
C LYS A 973 28.25 -13.75 19.88
N ASN A 974 27.07 -14.30 20.15
CA ASN A 974 26.00 -14.45 19.20
C ASN A 974 24.72 -13.86 19.78
N ALA A 975 23.95 -13.13 18.98
CA ALA A 975 22.68 -12.56 19.42
C ALA A 975 21.67 -12.48 18.28
N LEU A 976 20.39 -12.64 18.64
CA LEU A 976 19.25 -12.31 17.79
C LEU A 976 18.70 -10.95 18.20
N HIS A 977 18.41 -10.11 17.23
CA HIS A 977 17.81 -8.79 17.40
C HIS A 977 16.54 -8.69 16.57
N LEU A 978 15.51 -8.08 17.14
CA LEU A 978 14.24 -7.82 16.48
C LEU A 978 14.08 -6.32 16.25
N PHE A 979 13.82 -5.95 15.00
CA PHE A 979 13.48 -4.59 14.59
C PHE A 979 12.09 -4.57 13.95
N SER A 980 11.38 -3.46 14.15
CA SER A 980 10.14 -3.18 13.43
C SER A 980 10.40 -2.90 11.95
N VAL A 981 9.34 -2.94 11.14
CA VAL A 981 9.37 -2.54 9.72
C VAL A 981 9.93 -1.13 9.49
N ASN A 982 9.72 -0.23 10.46
CA ASN A 982 10.21 1.14 10.45
C ASN A 982 11.56 1.28 11.16
N GLY A 983 12.28 0.19 11.42
CA GLY A 983 13.65 0.21 11.95
C GLY A 983 13.76 0.61 13.43
N LYS A 984 12.67 0.53 14.20
CA LYS A 984 12.71 0.69 15.67
C LYS A 984 13.22 -0.61 16.27
N TYR A 985 14.22 -0.52 17.15
CA TYR A 985 14.71 -1.67 17.89
C TYR A 985 13.68 -2.10 18.94
N LEU A 986 13.31 -3.38 18.95
CA LEU A 986 12.27 -3.92 19.84
C LEU A 986 12.89 -4.75 20.98
N GLN A 987 13.73 -5.74 20.64
CA GLN A 987 14.22 -6.73 21.60
C GLN A 987 15.53 -7.37 21.10
N SER A 988 16.35 -7.89 22.01
CA SER A 988 17.44 -8.81 21.68
C SER A 988 17.50 -10.00 22.63
N GLN A 989 18.09 -11.09 22.14
CA GLN A 989 18.31 -12.31 22.89
C GLN A 989 19.69 -12.86 22.56
N VAL A 990 20.54 -12.97 23.58
CA VAL A 990 21.86 -13.59 23.46
C VAL A 990 21.71 -15.10 23.24
N LEU A 991 22.49 -15.64 22.31
CA LEU A 991 22.53 -17.04 21.92
C LEU A 991 23.85 -17.69 22.33
N LYS A 992 23.78 -18.94 22.78
CA LYS A 992 24.96 -19.77 23.06
C LYS A 992 25.53 -20.44 21.81
N GLU A 993 24.71 -20.53 20.77
CA GLU A 993 24.95 -21.33 19.57
C GLU A 993 25.17 -20.42 18.37
N GLN A 994 25.91 -20.91 17.37
CA GLN A 994 26.16 -20.24 16.12
C GLN A 994 25.08 -20.63 15.11
N VAL A 995 24.29 -19.66 14.69
CA VAL A 995 23.16 -19.87 13.78
C VAL A 995 23.66 -19.97 12.34
N SER A 996 23.38 -21.08 11.69
CA SER A 996 23.70 -21.32 10.27
C SER A 996 22.59 -20.80 9.35
N ASP A 997 21.33 -21.09 9.66
CA ASP A 997 20.18 -20.70 8.85
C ASP A 997 18.98 -20.26 9.72
N ILE A 998 18.17 -19.34 9.20
CA ILE A 998 17.00 -18.76 9.88
C ILE A 998 15.81 -18.78 8.94
N CYS A 999 14.70 -19.33 9.43
CA CYS A 999 13.41 -19.30 8.74
C CYS A 999 12.36 -18.61 9.61
N LEU A 1000 11.68 -17.59 9.08
CA LEU A 1000 10.57 -16.91 9.73
C LEU A 1000 9.23 -17.42 9.20
N ILE A 1001 8.37 -17.88 10.10
CA ILE A 1001 7.05 -18.41 9.77
C ILE A 1001 6.02 -17.92 10.79
N GLY A 1002 5.07 -17.11 10.34
CA GLY A 1002 4.03 -16.57 11.22
C GLY A 1002 4.65 -15.83 12.41
N GLU A 1003 4.27 -16.23 13.62
CA GLU A 1003 4.80 -15.70 14.88
C GLU A 1003 6.01 -16.50 15.41
N HIS A 1004 6.63 -17.35 14.60
CA HIS A 1004 7.73 -18.22 15.01
C HIS A 1004 9.02 -18.00 14.22
N ILE A 1005 10.15 -18.14 14.91
CA ILE A 1005 11.49 -18.15 14.36
C ILE A 1005 12.04 -19.58 14.50
N VAL A 1006 12.42 -20.19 13.38
CA VAL A 1006 13.09 -21.49 13.38
C VAL A 1006 14.55 -21.27 13.00
N THR A 1007 15.46 -21.69 13.88
CA THR A 1007 16.91 -21.51 13.68
C THR A 1007 17.64 -22.85 13.70
N GLY A 1008 18.52 -23.06 12.71
CA GLY A 1008 19.49 -24.16 12.69
C GLY A 1008 20.84 -23.70 13.22
N SER A 1009 21.53 -24.57 13.95
CA SER A 1009 22.83 -24.29 14.57
C SER A 1009 23.94 -25.20 14.01
N LEU A 1010 25.15 -24.66 13.90
CA LEU A 1010 26.35 -25.45 13.57
C LEU A 1010 26.73 -26.44 14.68
N GLN A 1011 26.25 -26.24 15.91
CA GLN A 1011 26.38 -27.22 16.99
C GLN A 1011 25.34 -28.35 16.90
N GLY A 1012 24.46 -28.31 15.89
CA GLY A 1012 23.50 -29.38 15.62
C GLY A 1012 22.20 -29.30 16.42
N PHE A 1013 21.77 -28.09 16.81
CA PHE A 1013 20.51 -27.87 17.50
C PHE A 1013 19.50 -27.15 16.60
N LEU A 1014 18.26 -27.64 16.60
CA LEU A 1014 17.12 -26.98 15.99
C LEU A 1014 16.30 -26.29 17.09
N SER A 1015 16.22 -24.96 17.04
CA SER A 1015 15.47 -24.16 18.02
C SER A 1015 14.24 -23.51 17.38
N ILE A 1016 13.11 -23.55 18.09
CA ILE A 1016 11.87 -22.84 17.73
C ILE A 1016 11.62 -21.77 18.79
N ARG A 1017 11.47 -20.52 18.36
CA ARG A 1017 11.28 -19.34 19.21
C ARG A 1017 10.02 -18.58 18.83
N ASP A 1018 9.46 -17.87 19.79
CA ASP A 1018 8.43 -16.86 19.54
C ASP A 1018 9.07 -15.58 18.97
N LEU A 1019 8.43 -14.98 17.96
CA LEU A 1019 8.95 -13.83 17.23
C LEU A 1019 9.08 -12.57 18.11
N HIS A 1020 8.07 -12.31 18.94
CA HIS A 1020 7.96 -11.05 19.70
C HIS A 1020 8.83 -11.08 20.96
N SER A 1021 8.84 -12.21 21.67
CA SER A 1021 9.62 -12.37 22.90
C SER A 1021 11.05 -12.87 22.67
N LEU A 1022 11.33 -13.49 21.51
CA LEU A 1022 12.58 -14.20 21.19
C LEU A 1022 12.89 -15.41 22.11
N ASN A 1023 11.94 -15.75 22.99
CA ASN A 1023 12.05 -16.87 23.91
C ASN A 1023 11.84 -18.20 23.18
N LEU A 1024 12.45 -19.25 23.73
CA LEU A 1024 12.26 -20.62 23.24
C LEU A 1024 10.81 -21.06 23.48
N SER A 1025 10.13 -21.50 22.43
CA SER A 1025 8.78 -22.07 22.53
C SER A 1025 8.83 -23.51 23.06
N ILE A 1026 9.90 -24.23 22.73
CA ILE A 1026 10.21 -25.58 23.22
C ILE A 1026 11.72 -25.72 23.46
N ASN A 1027 12.12 -26.79 24.16
CA ASN A 1027 13.52 -27.14 24.30
C ASN A 1027 14.14 -27.43 22.90
N PRO A 1028 15.37 -26.95 22.62
CA PRO A 1028 16.04 -27.22 21.36
C PRO A 1028 16.16 -28.72 21.06
N LEU A 1029 15.84 -29.11 19.84
CA LEU A 1029 15.92 -30.49 19.37
C LEU A 1029 17.36 -30.79 18.91
N ALA A 1030 18.02 -31.78 19.52
CA ALA A 1030 19.39 -32.15 19.18
C ALA A 1030 19.44 -33.07 17.94
N MET A 1031 20.02 -32.57 16.86
CA MET A 1031 20.22 -33.29 15.59
C MET A 1031 21.55 -34.05 15.53
N ARG A 1032 22.47 -33.84 16.49
CA ARG A 1032 23.81 -34.49 16.66
C ARG A 1032 24.84 -34.24 15.54
N SER A 1033 24.46 -33.57 14.46
CA SER A 1033 25.34 -33.15 13.37
C SER A 1033 25.10 -31.67 13.05
N PRO A 1034 26.10 -30.90 12.60
CA PRO A 1034 25.90 -29.51 12.18
C PRO A 1034 24.77 -29.37 11.16
N ILE A 1035 23.92 -28.35 11.34
CA ILE A 1035 22.80 -28.05 10.46
C ILE A 1035 23.24 -27.01 9.44
N HIS A 1036 23.00 -27.24 8.16
CA HIS A 1036 23.34 -26.32 7.05
C HIS A 1036 22.15 -25.56 6.48
N CYS A 1037 20.96 -26.16 6.51
CA CYS A 1037 19.76 -25.50 6.04
C CYS A 1037 18.53 -25.92 6.84
N VAL A 1038 17.60 -24.97 6.99
CA VAL A 1038 16.29 -25.22 7.60
C VAL A 1038 15.20 -24.65 6.71
N TYR A 1039 14.14 -25.43 6.49
CA TYR A 1039 13.00 -24.99 5.71
C TYR A 1039 11.69 -25.51 6.30
N VAL A 1040 10.67 -24.66 6.39
CA VAL A 1040 9.33 -25.09 6.78
C VAL A 1040 8.45 -25.21 5.56
N THR A 1041 7.85 -26.38 5.41
CA THR A 1041 6.97 -26.73 4.28
C THR A 1041 5.67 -25.92 4.28
N LYS A 1042 4.97 -25.96 3.15
CA LYS A 1042 3.63 -25.38 3.01
C LYS A 1042 2.69 -25.96 4.08
N GLU A 1043 1.68 -25.15 4.46
CA GLU A 1043 0.70 -25.49 5.52
C GLU A 1043 1.30 -25.68 6.92
N TYR A 1044 2.59 -25.35 7.10
CA TYR A 1044 3.29 -25.49 8.37
C TYR A 1044 3.29 -26.94 8.88
N SER A 1045 3.35 -27.90 7.97
CA SER A 1045 3.19 -29.31 8.30
C SER A 1045 4.48 -29.98 8.81
N HIS A 1046 5.60 -29.68 8.16
CA HIS A 1046 6.91 -30.26 8.46
C HIS A 1046 8.06 -29.24 8.39
N ILE A 1047 9.10 -29.46 9.18
CA ILE A 1047 10.40 -28.78 9.11
C ILE A 1047 11.41 -29.73 8.46
N LEU A 1048 12.07 -29.27 7.40
CA LEU A 1048 13.15 -29.95 6.72
C LEU A 1048 14.50 -29.40 7.21
N VAL A 1049 15.42 -30.29 7.58
CA VAL A 1049 16.72 -29.93 8.15
C VAL A 1049 17.81 -30.71 7.41
N GLY A 1050 18.71 -29.99 6.74
CA GLY A 1050 19.87 -30.57 6.06
C GLY A 1050 21.10 -30.59 6.96
N LEU A 1051 21.78 -31.73 7.03
CA LEU A 1051 22.91 -31.96 7.93
C LEU A 1051 24.26 -32.08 7.19
N GLU A 1052 25.36 -31.90 7.94
CA GLU A 1052 26.75 -32.13 7.50
C GLU A 1052 27.00 -33.55 6.97
N ASP A 1053 26.38 -34.58 7.57
CA ASP A 1053 26.54 -35.97 7.14
C ASP A 1053 25.75 -36.31 5.86
N GLY A 1054 25.01 -35.33 5.33
CA GLY A 1054 24.22 -35.44 4.11
C GLY A 1054 22.85 -36.06 4.27
N LYS A 1055 22.44 -36.33 5.52
CA LYS A 1055 21.08 -36.77 5.84
C LYS A 1055 20.10 -35.60 5.82
N LEU A 1056 18.86 -35.89 5.45
CA LEU A 1056 17.73 -34.95 5.56
C LEU A 1056 16.87 -35.37 6.74
N ILE A 1057 16.79 -34.53 7.78
CA ILE A 1057 15.85 -34.74 8.88
C ILE A 1057 14.53 -34.02 8.56
N VAL A 1058 13.43 -34.75 8.76
CA VAL A 1058 12.05 -34.26 8.66
C VAL A 1058 11.45 -34.27 10.06
N VAL A 1059 11.10 -33.08 10.56
CA VAL A 1059 10.40 -32.90 11.84
C VAL A 1059 8.93 -32.63 11.57
N GLY A 1060 8.02 -33.36 12.22
CA GLY A 1060 6.57 -33.20 12.03
C GLY A 1060 5.75 -33.73 13.20
N VAL A 1061 4.43 -33.61 13.09
CA VAL A 1061 3.44 -34.03 14.10
C VAL A 1061 2.57 -35.14 13.53
N GLY A 1062 2.45 -36.26 14.24
CA GLY A 1062 1.57 -37.35 13.82
C GLY A 1062 1.53 -38.53 14.80
N LYS A 1063 0.40 -39.25 14.83
CA LYS A 1063 0.31 -40.59 15.42
C LYS A 1063 0.45 -41.63 14.30
N PRO A 1064 1.23 -42.70 14.47
CA PRO A 1064 1.05 -43.86 13.62
C PRO A 1064 -0.33 -44.44 13.95
N ALA A 1065 -1.23 -44.50 12.97
CA ALA A 1065 -2.36 -45.42 13.08
C ALA A 1065 -1.77 -46.82 13.27
N GLU A 1066 -2.25 -47.59 14.25
CA GLU A 1066 -1.84 -48.99 14.45
C GLU A 1066 -1.84 -49.69 13.10
N MET A 1067 -0.64 -50.03 12.62
CA MET A 1067 -0.43 -50.63 11.32
C MET A 1067 -1.10 -52.01 11.35
N ARG A 1068 -2.35 -52.13 10.87
CA ARG A 1068 -2.98 -53.45 10.70
C ARG A 1068 -2.16 -54.21 9.68
N SER A 1069 -1.40 -55.19 10.16
CA SER A 1069 -0.62 -56.12 9.34
C SER A 1069 -1.55 -56.83 8.35
N GLY A 1070 -1.55 -56.42 7.07
CA GLY A 1070 -2.22 -57.22 6.05
C GLY A 1070 -2.72 -56.56 4.75
N GLN A 1071 -2.65 -55.24 4.53
CA GLN A 1071 -3.18 -54.66 3.28
C GLN A 1071 -2.17 -53.77 2.54
N LEU A 1072 -1.29 -54.40 1.75
CA LEU A 1072 -0.57 -53.75 0.65
C LEU A 1072 -1.04 -54.34 -0.68
N SER A 1073 -2.22 -53.92 -1.13
CA SER A 1073 -2.56 -53.90 -2.56
C SER A 1073 -3.68 -52.91 -2.84
N ARG A 1074 -3.36 -51.72 -3.36
CA ARG A 1074 -4.32 -50.94 -4.14
C ARG A 1074 -3.73 -50.68 -5.52
N LYS A 1075 -4.26 -51.39 -6.51
CA LYS A 1075 -4.17 -51.04 -7.93
C LYS A 1075 -5.00 -49.78 -8.13
N LEU A 1076 -4.36 -48.64 -8.36
CA LEU A 1076 -5.01 -47.51 -9.01
C LEU A 1076 -5.09 -47.81 -10.52
N TRP A 1077 -6.29 -47.72 -11.07
CA TRP A 1077 -6.59 -47.96 -12.47
C TRP A 1077 -5.73 -47.07 -13.38
N GLY A 1078 -5.01 -47.67 -14.33
CA GLY A 1078 -4.50 -46.97 -15.52
C GLY A 1078 -2.98 -46.92 -15.76
N SER A 1079 -2.11 -47.40 -14.86
CA SER A 1079 -0.65 -47.38 -15.08
C SER A 1079 0.00 -48.75 -14.88
N ASN A 1080 0.60 -49.30 -15.94
CA ASN A 1080 1.32 -50.58 -15.94
C ASN A 1080 2.77 -50.50 -15.42
N LYS A 1081 3.16 -49.41 -14.74
CA LYS A 1081 4.48 -49.33 -14.07
C LYS A 1081 4.38 -49.84 -12.63
N ARG A 1082 4.99 -50.98 -12.37
CA ARG A 1082 5.34 -51.45 -11.01
C ARG A 1082 6.23 -50.38 -10.37
N LEU A 1083 5.66 -49.51 -9.52
CA LEU A 1083 6.40 -48.58 -8.68
C LEU A 1083 7.14 -49.39 -7.62
N SER A 1084 8.44 -49.61 -7.83
CA SER A 1084 9.33 -50.22 -6.85
C SER A 1084 9.52 -49.26 -5.68
N GLN A 1085 9.11 -49.71 -4.48
CA GLN A 1085 9.31 -49.12 -3.16
C GLN A 1085 8.69 -47.72 -2.91
N ILE A 1086 7.49 -47.76 -2.30
CA ILE A 1086 7.01 -46.70 -1.42
C ILE A 1086 7.65 -47.00 -0.05
N SER A 1087 8.78 -46.38 0.29
CA SER A 1087 9.38 -46.54 1.62
C SER A 1087 8.56 -45.76 2.64
N ALA A 1088 7.96 -46.49 3.57
CA ALA A 1088 7.42 -45.94 4.81
C ALA A 1088 8.58 -45.49 5.71
N GLY A 1089 8.45 -44.32 6.32
CA GLY A 1089 9.20 -43.84 7.50
C GLY A 1089 10.60 -44.41 7.68
N GLU A 1090 11.59 -43.77 7.08
CA GLU A 1090 12.97 -43.98 7.48
C GLU A 1090 13.10 -43.58 8.98
N THR A 1091 13.82 -44.41 9.71
CA THR A 1091 13.74 -44.66 11.17
C THR A 1091 13.56 -43.41 12.05
N GLU A 1092 12.74 -43.53 13.11
CA GLU A 1092 12.57 -42.48 14.11
C GLU A 1092 13.93 -42.11 14.72
N TYR A 1093 14.28 -40.82 14.63
CA TYR A 1093 15.50 -40.28 15.18
C TYR A 1093 15.27 -39.89 16.63
N ASN A 1094 15.85 -40.63 17.58
CA ASN A 1094 15.65 -40.36 19.00
C ASN A 1094 16.54 -39.19 19.47
N THR A 1095 15.92 -38.05 19.71
CA THR A 1095 16.58 -36.83 20.22
C THR A 1095 16.87 -36.88 21.72
N GLN A 1096 16.30 -37.84 22.47
CA GLN A 1096 16.36 -37.88 23.94
C GLN A 1096 17.49 -38.76 24.52
N ASP A 1097 18.12 -39.63 23.74
CA ASP A 1097 19.22 -40.46 24.25
C ASP A 1097 20.54 -39.67 24.25
N SER A 1098 20.84 -39.03 25.37
CA SER A 1098 22.15 -38.46 25.67
C SER A 1098 23.19 -39.58 25.86
N LYS A 1099 24.08 -39.75 24.89
CA LYS A 1099 25.40 -40.33 25.12
C LYS A 1099 26.45 -39.47 24.48
#